data_AF-A0A7C3BS52-F1
#
_entry.id   AF-A0A7C3BS52-F1
#
_cell.length_a   1.000
_cell.length_b   1.000
_cell.length_c   1.000
_cell.angle_alpha   90.00
_cell.angle_beta   90.00
_cell.angle_gamma   90.00
#
_symmetry.space_group_name_H-M   'P 1'
#
loop_
_entity.id
_entity.type
_entity.pdbx_description
1 polymer ?
#
loop_
_entity_poly.entity_id
_entity_poly.type
_entity_poly.pdbx_seq_one_letter_code
_entity_poly.pdbx_strand_id
1 'polypeptide(L)'
;MKEKTTRYLVIFMALVGAGLLFFSLTGVFAAPGDPPELNEGLDFPVIDPWAKPPDAHLQAALTTLPQPAVPLTLPSPAWRVGILTDGLYALSYAELDVAGVPVASTSPAAYRLFWRGQEVALDDSEIGATFESGEAFYFYGEKFHGSVQDEKYTAENVYWLTVDSSTPGLRMASRAVSPSGGGAPLTWYTETVRREENLVWWARWSTSPGTDATWFWERMESTTCTYGVTLTNPAADVYSATFQVELAGRSEADHPVRFVLNGVTIGETNWSGQIGHQTTLTFPANLIQAGSNTLEMVRLATHDTYLNWFEIQYRRRPVAKDSELALLVPLSGSTAFTITELPVEEIHLYETTVPTRPVRLTNATYSVHSLIYEDVATAGDTYLATSVAREPAEIGSYSPASELLSPPEGADLIMLTAREFFTAVQPLVERRRSQGLRVQLVDVAEAYALFNGGIVHPEAIRSLMAYAYDNWPGPAPQYLLLVGDASFNLQGYNEADYGIWTPPVIPPYLDFIDPDQGEVPVDAYFGDVDSDGSPELAVGRLPVYTPADAVGVVDKILAYEEQPVAPWMTRTLFVADDGSSSLEGFADVLDDLQTAYLPSSLATDTVYIQDYCSPVSSSRCPSATQALTTTWGQGAALLTYAGHGSIHRWAHEPLLFNEEMITLPAMQGLPFILSLDCWDGYWLFPPRYPPLGSRDVRSIGEWATTVLTDRGAIGLFGPAGLGYVYTEKQMSQAMYDGMFNQGVFRLGELTQRAREAISWSYLARTYTLLGDPTLMLPWWEALAVTPATITVTAHTTLSLPAAVTVTGTTRFGQAFVVPPSWTVAAGSLDGWGAFTAPTQTQQIMAQAHSGAMSTPFTINVVGGEAITFTITPDPLIIGAGSSTTLSALGTDQWGNSTSVDPTWSSDLGAIDAATGVFTAPVEVTTGWITATVDLLQASVPVAVQAREVTTVTISPDPLEIAVGERAAMIATVTDQFGNPLAETITWSSDLGAIDATGLFTAPLHAADGWITATVGSVSDRAWVEVQHRIYLPLVLRRG
;
A
#
# COMPACT_ATOMS: atom_id res chain seq x y z
N MET A 1 -1.45 -66.87 26.82
CA MET A 1 -0.62 -67.72 27.70
C MET A 1 0.71 -67.01 27.85
N LYS A 2 1.27 -66.70 29.01
CA LYS A 2 0.98 -66.99 30.40
C LYS A 2 1.62 -65.85 31.20
N GLU A 3 0.86 -65.35 32.17
CA GLU A 3 1.26 -64.95 33.54
C GLU A 3 2.37 -63.89 33.67
N LYS A 4 2.01 -62.67 34.13
CA LYS A 4 1.86 -62.27 35.56
C LYS A 4 3.19 -62.50 36.29
N THR A 5 3.77 -61.53 37.01
CA THR A 5 3.32 -61.02 38.33
C THR A 5 4.30 -59.84 38.63
N THR A 6 3.87 -58.58 38.85
CA THR A 6 3.57 -57.98 40.17
C THR A 6 4.83 -57.87 41.05
N ARG A 7 5.24 -56.79 41.73
CA ARG A 7 4.78 -55.42 42.01
C ARG A 7 5.88 -54.75 42.87
N TYR A 8 5.97 -53.42 42.78
CA TYR A 8 6.42 -52.42 43.78
C TYR A 8 7.79 -52.57 44.48
N LEU A 9 8.58 -51.49 44.51
CA LEU A 9 8.54 -50.45 45.56
C LEU A 9 9.81 -49.55 45.49
N VAL A 10 9.61 -48.21 45.39
CA VAL A 10 10.38 -47.10 46.05
C VAL A 10 11.88 -46.94 45.73
N ILE A 11 12.52 -45.76 45.66
CA ILE A 11 12.25 -44.32 45.42
C ILE A 11 13.67 -43.70 45.27
N PHE A 12 13.82 -42.70 44.40
CA PHE A 12 14.84 -41.63 44.40
C PHE A 12 16.33 -41.95 44.62
N MET A 13 17.16 -41.62 43.61
CA MET A 13 18.18 -40.57 43.76
C MET A 13 18.69 -40.04 42.41
N ALA A 14 19.27 -38.86 42.46
CA ALA A 14 19.42 -37.88 41.39
C ALA A 14 20.73 -37.97 40.58
N LEU A 15 20.65 -37.34 39.38
CA LEU A 15 21.66 -36.54 38.67
C LEU A 15 22.98 -37.16 38.14
N VAL A 16 23.08 -37.02 36.81
CA VAL A 16 24.25 -36.62 35.98
C VAL A 16 25.38 -37.62 35.78
N GLY A 17 25.65 -37.95 34.51
CA GLY A 17 26.94 -38.49 34.08
C GLY A 17 26.92 -39.06 32.66
N ALA A 18 27.49 -38.31 31.73
CA ALA A 18 27.62 -38.58 30.30
C ALA A 18 28.29 -39.92 29.93
N GLY A 19 28.04 -40.38 28.70
CA GLY A 19 28.85 -41.43 28.08
C GLY A 19 28.26 -42.07 26.82
N LEU A 20 28.34 -41.35 25.71
CA LEU A 20 28.53 -41.82 24.32
C LEU A 20 28.40 -43.32 24.04
N LEU A 21 27.52 -43.69 23.11
CA LEU A 21 27.75 -44.81 22.19
C LEU A 21 27.15 -44.51 20.82
N PHE A 22 28.03 -44.42 19.83
CA PHE A 22 27.77 -44.41 18.40
C PHE A 22 26.88 -45.59 17.98
N PHE A 23 25.82 -45.32 17.22
CA PHE A 23 25.23 -46.32 16.33
C PHE A 23 25.47 -45.90 14.87
N SER A 24 26.13 -46.82 14.17
CA SER A 24 26.46 -46.79 12.75
C SER A 24 25.21 -46.83 11.88
N LEU A 25 25.20 -45.94 10.88
CA LEU A 25 24.30 -45.98 9.73
C LEU A 25 24.42 -47.30 8.97
N THR A 26 23.26 -47.88 8.67
CA THR A 26 22.97 -48.43 7.34
C THR A 26 21.53 -48.09 7.03
N GLY A 27 21.33 -47.18 6.08
CA GLY A 27 20.02 -46.73 5.63
C GLY A 27 19.32 -47.78 4.78
N VAL A 28 18.04 -47.96 5.09
CA VAL A 28 17.01 -48.31 4.12
C VAL A 28 15.98 -47.20 4.29
N PHE A 29 15.86 -46.32 3.28
CA PHE A 29 14.82 -45.30 3.25
C PHE A 29 13.47 -46.00 3.10
N ALA A 30 12.78 -46.20 4.22
CA ALA A 30 11.34 -46.33 4.21
C ALA A 30 10.79 -44.90 4.15
N ALA A 31 10.07 -44.57 3.08
CA ALA A 31 9.26 -43.36 3.03
C ALA A 31 8.39 -43.31 4.30
N PRO A 32 8.28 -42.17 4.99
CA PRO A 32 7.25 -42.03 6.01
C PRO A 32 5.92 -42.28 5.31
N GLY A 33 5.17 -43.28 5.78
CA GLY A 33 3.83 -43.54 5.25
C GLY A 33 2.99 -42.29 5.41
N ASP A 34 2.29 -41.92 4.34
CA ASP A 34 1.40 -40.78 4.31
C ASP A 34 0.42 -40.86 5.50
N PRO A 35 0.25 -39.79 6.28
CA PRO A 35 -0.84 -39.74 7.25
C PRO A 35 -2.16 -39.88 6.49
N PRO A 36 -3.16 -40.60 7.04
CA PRO A 36 -4.47 -40.72 6.41
C PRO A 36 -5.06 -39.31 6.22
N GLU A 37 -5.36 -38.95 4.97
CA GLU A 37 -6.11 -37.76 4.63
C GLU A 37 -7.45 -37.77 5.36
N LEU A 38 -7.65 -36.80 6.24
CA LEU A 38 -8.96 -36.47 6.78
C LEU A 38 -9.79 -35.99 5.59
N ASN A 39 -10.82 -36.75 5.22
CA ASN A 39 -11.92 -36.21 4.43
C ASN A 39 -12.33 -34.89 5.09
N GLU A 40 -12.09 -33.80 4.37
CA GLU A 40 -12.26 -32.43 4.81
C GLU A 40 -13.73 -32.22 5.17
N GLY A 41 -14.07 -32.35 6.45
CA GLY A 41 -15.43 -32.22 6.99
C GLY A 41 -16.04 -30.81 6.85
N LEU A 42 -15.43 -29.96 6.03
CA LEU A 42 -16.00 -28.74 5.52
C LEU A 42 -16.37 -29.02 4.06
N ASP A 43 -17.57 -29.53 3.83
CA ASP A 43 -18.17 -29.60 2.48
C ASP A 43 -18.25 -28.17 1.96
N PHE A 44 -17.22 -27.71 1.25
CA PHE A 44 -17.22 -26.39 0.62
C PHE A 44 -17.84 -26.53 -0.78
N PRO A 45 -18.65 -25.56 -1.21
CA PRO A 45 -19.19 -25.58 -2.55
C PRO A 45 -18.03 -25.62 -3.56
N VAL A 46 -18.07 -26.58 -4.49
CA VAL A 46 -17.19 -26.57 -5.65
C VAL A 46 -17.68 -25.43 -6.55
N ILE A 47 -16.94 -24.32 -6.55
CA ILE A 47 -17.24 -23.16 -7.40
C ILE A 47 -16.50 -23.33 -8.72
N ASP A 48 -17.17 -22.99 -9.83
CA ASP A 48 -16.49 -22.83 -11.12
C ASP A 48 -15.70 -21.52 -11.07
N PRO A 49 -14.35 -21.55 -11.05
CA PRO A 49 -13.53 -20.35 -10.88
C PRO A 49 -13.69 -19.34 -12.04
N TRP A 50 -14.21 -19.79 -13.19
CA TRP A 50 -14.42 -18.96 -14.38
C TRP A 50 -15.84 -18.41 -14.51
N ALA A 51 -16.74 -18.81 -13.61
CA ALA A 51 -18.07 -18.25 -13.58
C ALA A 51 -17.98 -16.73 -13.32
N LYS A 52 -18.85 -15.97 -14.01
CA LYS A 52 -19.07 -14.59 -13.61
C LYS A 52 -19.71 -14.62 -12.21
N PRO A 53 -19.20 -13.86 -11.23
CA PRO A 53 -19.82 -13.83 -9.91
C PRO A 53 -21.29 -13.36 -10.03
N PRO A 54 -22.17 -13.78 -9.11
CA PRO A 54 -23.57 -13.38 -9.13
C PRO A 54 -23.74 -11.85 -9.12
N ASP A 55 -24.27 -11.27 -10.21
CA ASP A 55 -24.43 -9.81 -10.40
C ASP A 55 -25.41 -9.13 -9.41
N ALA A 56 -26.21 -9.90 -8.66
CA ALA A 56 -27.49 -9.41 -8.15
C ALA A 56 -27.48 -8.74 -6.77
N HIS A 57 -26.41 -8.83 -5.97
CA HIS A 57 -26.46 -8.44 -4.56
C HIS A 57 -25.75 -7.11 -4.22
N LEU A 58 -24.94 -6.57 -5.13
CA LEU A 58 -24.11 -5.40 -4.83
C LEU A 58 -24.86 -4.07 -4.78
N GLN A 59 -25.91 -3.88 -5.59
CA GLN A 59 -26.72 -2.64 -5.49
C GLN A 59 -27.54 -2.54 -4.19
N ALA A 60 -27.82 -3.65 -3.51
CA ALA A 60 -28.51 -3.63 -2.23
C ALA A 60 -27.53 -3.44 -1.05
N ALA A 61 -26.33 -4.04 -1.12
CA ALA A 61 -25.29 -3.90 -0.09
C ALA A 61 -24.65 -2.50 -0.04
N LEU A 62 -24.69 -1.72 -1.12
CA LEU A 62 -24.22 -0.32 -1.19
C LEU A 62 -24.99 0.67 -0.29
N THR A 63 -25.96 0.22 0.53
CA THR A 63 -26.86 1.10 1.30
C THR A 63 -26.91 0.84 2.81
N THR A 64 -26.00 0.04 3.38
CA THR A 64 -26.14 -0.48 4.75
C THR A 64 -25.04 -0.08 5.74
N LEU A 65 -23.93 0.53 5.32
CA LEU A 65 -22.95 1.02 6.29
C LEU A 65 -23.58 2.14 7.13
N PRO A 66 -23.46 2.09 8.47
CA PRO A 66 -23.93 3.16 9.33
C PRO A 66 -23.20 4.46 8.96
N GLN A 67 -23.77 5.62 9.25
CA GLN A 67 -23.01 6.86 9.06
C GLN A 67 -21.95 6.99 10.17
N PRO A 68 -20.72 7.41 9.83
CA PRO A 68 -19.67 7.67 10.82
C PRO A 68 -20.16 8.53 11.98
N ALA A 69 -19.84 8.11 13.20
CA ALA A 69 -20.21 8.83 14.41
C ALA A 69 -19.34 10.09 14.59
N VAL A 70 -19.93 11.14 15.17
CA VAL A 70 -19.18 12.31 15.65
C VAL A 70 -18.48 11.99 16.98
N PRO A 71 -17.33 12.61 17.28
CA PRO A 71 -16.60 12.35 18.50
C PRO A 71 -17.36 12.81 19.75
N LEU A 72 -17.28 12.03 20.81
CA LEU A 72 -17.74 12.32 22.15
C LEU A 72 -16.70 13.14 22.89
N THR A 73 -17.14 14.23 23.54
CA THR A 73 -16.29 15.04 24.40
C THR A 73 -16.37 14.52 25.84
N LEU A 74 -15.28 13.91 26.32
CA LEU A 74 -15.13 13.50 27.72
C LEU A 74 -14.23 14.52 28.47
N PRO A 75 -14.52 14.83 29.74
CA PRO A 75 -13.63 15.66 30.55
C PRO A 75 -12.32 14.91 30.85
N SER A 76 -11.29 15.65 31.25
CA SER A 76 -10.01 15.08 31.68
C SER A 76 -9.74 15.45 33.14
N PRO A 77 -9.53 14.47 34.05
CA PRO A 77 -9.75 13.03 33.83
C PRO A 77 -11.25 12.66 33.80
N ALA A 78 -11.54 11.50 33.21
CA ALA A 78 -12.77 10.73 33.36
C ALA A 78 -12.42 9.31 33.83
N TRP A 79 -13.41 8.51 34.25
CA TRP A 79 -13.19 7.13 34.67
C TRP A 79 -14.09 6.18 33.89
N ARG A 80 -13.48 5.20 33.21
CA ARG A 80 -14.14 4.10 32.52
C ARG A 80 -14.75 3.17 33.55
N VAL A 81 -16.02 2.80 33.39
CA VAL A 81 -16.76 1.86 34.25
C VAL A 81 -17.34 0.76 33.35
N GLY A 82 -16.80 -0.45 33.46
CA GLY A 82 -17.17 -1.61 32.62
C GLY A 82 -18.29 -2.46 33.21
N ILE A 83 -19.31 -2.79 32.40
CA ILE A 83 -20.52 -3.51 32.82
C ILE A 83 -20.77 -4.73 31.92
N LEU A 84 -20.83 -5.92 32.52
CA LEU A 84 -20.97 -7.21 31.81
C LEU A 84 -22.35 -7.87 31.99
N THR A 85 -23.16 -7.41 32.96
CA THR A 85 -24.49 -7.98 33.23
C THR A 85 -25.48 -6.87 33.59
N ASP A 86 -26.75 -7.05 33.25
CA ASP A 86 -27.79 -6.12 33.69
C ASP A 86 -27.99 -6.21 35.22
N GLY A 87 -28.19 -5.06 35.86
CA GLY A 87 -28.54 -5.03 37.28
C GLY A 87 -28.22 -3.73 38.00
N LEU A 88 -28.41 -3.74 39.32
CA LEU A 88 -27.95 -2.66 40.20
C LEU A 88 -26.45 -2.79 40.44
N TYR A 89 -25.72 -1.70 40.26
CA TYR A 89 -24.29 -1.60 40.52
C TYR A 89 -24.01 -0.60 41.64
N ALA A 90 -23.04 -0.93 42.48
CA ALA A 90 -22.48 -0.04 43.48
C ALA A 90 -21.16 0.55 42.98
N LEU A 91 -20.98 1.85 43.18
CA LEU A 91 -19.71 2.55 43.03
C LEU A 91 -19.25 2.93 44.43
N SER A 92 -18.54 2.02 45.11
CA SER A 92 -18.17 2.23 46.51
C SER A 92 -17.06 3.27 46.66
N TYR A 93 -17.02 3.95 47.80
CA TYR A 93 -15.94 4.88 48.13
C TYR A 93 -14.56 4.23 47.95
N ALA A 94 -14.40 2.99 48.41
CA ALA A 94 -13.11 2.29 48.38
C ALA A 94 -12.64 2.01 46.94
N GLU A 95 -13.52 1.54 46.07
CA GLU A 95 -13.19 1.28 44.66
C GLU A 95 -12.85 2.56 43.92
N LEU A 96 -13.63 3.62 44.14
CA LEU A 96 -13.40 4.93 43.52
C LEU A 96 -12.08 5.55 44.00
N ASP A 97 -11.73 5.43 45.29
CA ASP A 97 -10.43 5.87 45.83
C ASP A 97 -9.26 5.12 45.19
N VAL A 98 -9.37 3.79 45.04
CA VAL A 98 -8.36 2.93 44.39
C VAL A 98 -8.19 3.32 42.91
N ALA A 99 -9.28 3.63 42.21
CA ALA A 99 -9.25 4.11 40.83
C ALA A 99 -8.77 5.57 40.68
N GLY A 100 -8.43 6.24 41.79
CA GLY A 100 -7.93 7.61 41.80
C GLY A 100 -9.01 8.68 41.57
N VAL A 101 -10.28 8.34 41.74
CA VAL A 101 -11.39 9.30 41.71
C VAL A 101 -11.28 10.23 42.92
N PRO A 102 -11.47 11.56 42.76
CA PRO A 102 -11.52 12.46 43.90
C PRO A 102 -12.70 12.11 44.84
N VAL A 103 -12.44 11.42 45.94
CA VAL A 103 -13.47 11.02 46.93
C VAL A 103 -13.46 11.88 48.19
N ALA A 104 -12.28 12.30 48.65
CA ALA A 104 -12.15 13.04 49.90
C ALA A 104 -12.74 14.47 49.83
N SER A 105 -13.70 14.78 50.70
CA SER A 105 -14.36 16.10 50.79
C SER A 105 -15.07 16.56 49.51
N THR A 106 -15.36 15.63 48.60
CA THR A 106 -16.10 15.92 47.36
C THR A 106 -17.59 15.90 47.66
N SER A 107 -18.31 16.93 47.19
CA SER A 107 -19.77 16.95 47.31
C SER A 107 -20.35 15.81 46.46
N PRO A 108 -21.32 15.04 46.98
CA PRO A 108 -21.95 13.99 46.21
C PRO A 108 -22.56 14.50 44.91
N ALA A 109 -23.03 15.75 44.88
CA ALA A 109 -23.57 16.38 43.67
C ALA A 109 -22.55 16.55 42.53
N ALA A 110 -21.24 16.45 42.78
CA ALA A 110 -20.22 16.62 41.75
C ALA A 110 -20.04 15.37 40.86
N TYR A 111 -20.51 14.19 41.30
CA TYR A 111 -20.36 12.95 40.53
C TYR A 111 -21.44 12.84 39.46
N ARG A 112 -21.01 12.55 38.23
CA ARG A 112 -21.85 12.43 37.03
C ARG A 112 -21.42 11.20 36.24
N LEU A 113 -22.38 10.36 35.87
CA LEU A 113 -22.13 9.15 35.09
C LEU A 113 -22.72 9.32 33.70
N PHE A 114 -22.02 8.89 32.65
CA PHE A 114 -22.47 9.02 31.27
C PHE A 114 -22.40 7.70 30.53
N TRP A 115 -23.36 7.45 29.65
CA TRP A 115 -23.37 6.35 28.69
C TRP A 115 -23.56 6.93 27.29
N ARG A 116 -22.56 6.77 26.41
CA ARG A 116 -22.55 7.33 25.04
C ARG A 116 -22.98 8.81 24.98
N GLY A 117 -22.51 9.61 25.93
CA GLY A 117 -22.83 11.05 26.05
C GLY A 117 -24.16 11.37 26.76
N GLN A 118 -25.01 10.38 27.05
CA GLN A 118 -26.23 10.55 27.84
C GLN A 118 -25.92 10.40 29.33
N GLU A 119 -26.31 11.39 30.15
CA GLU A 119 -26.13 11.31 31.60
C GLU A 119 -27.08 10.28 32.23
N VAL A 120 -26.53 9.47 33.13
CA VAL A 120 -27.18 8.39 33.87
C VAL A 120 -27.38 8.82 35.32
N ALA A 121 -28.58 8.58 35.84
CA ALA A 121 -28.95 8.96 37.19
C ALA A 121 -28.28 8.07 38.24
N LEU A 122 -27.63 8.69 39.23
CA LEU A 122 -27.10 8.01 40.41
C LEU A 122 -28.09 8.09 41.58
N ASP A 123 -28.19 7.04 42.38
CA ASP A 123 -28.79 7.07 43.72
C ASP A 123 -27.68 7.37 44.74
N ASP A 124 -27.86 8.47 45.48
CA ASP A 124 -26.99 8.93 46.56
C ASP A 124 -27.72 8.97 47.91
N SER A 125 -28.82 8.23 48.06
CA SER A 125 -29.67 8.26 49.26
C SER A 125 -29.01 7.75 50.53
N GLU A 126 -27.92 7.01 50.40
CA GLU A 126 -27.09 6.53 51.51
C GLU A 126 -25.90 7.45 51.80
N ILE A 127 -25.74 8.53 51.03
CA ILE A 127 -24.61 9.46 51.12
C ILE A 127 -25.04 10.72 51.86
N GLY A 128 -24.19 11.15 52.80
CA GLY A 128 -24.37 12.40 53.55
C GLY A 128 -24.11 13.68 52.73
N ALA A 129 -23.73 14.76 53.42
CA ALA A 129 -23.33 16.01 52.75
C ALA A 129 -21.99 15.89 51.99
N THR A 130 -21.20 14.89 52.37
CA THR A 130 -19.87 14.55 51.83
C THR A 130 -19.84 13.05 51.60
N PHE A 131 -19.15 12.62 50.53
CA PHE A 131 -18.93 11.21 50.28
C PHE A 131 -17.83 10.65 51.20
N GLU A 132 -18.17 9.65 52.01
CA GLU A 132 -17.35 9.10 53.09
C GLU A 132 -17.10 7.58 52.94
N SER A 133 -16.09 7.08 53.66
CA SER A 133 -15.72 5.67 53.62
C SER A 133 -16.85 4.77 54.13
N GLY A 134 -17.23 3.78 53.33
CA GLY A 134 -18.33 2.85 53.61
C GLY A 134 -19.63 3.20 52.88
N GLU A 135 -19.70 4.35 52.21
CA GLU A 135 -20.82 4.73 51.36
C GLU A 135 -20.58 4.32 49.89
N ALA A 136 -21.66 4.28 49.10
CA ALA A 136 -21.62 4.00 47.67
C ALA A 136 -22.68 4.81 46.91
N PHE A 137 -22.40 5.14 45.65
CA PHE A 137 -23.47 5.50 44.71
C PHE A 137 -24.03 4.24 44.08
N TYR A 138 -25.33 4.24 43.78
CA TYR A 138 -25.94 3.14 43.03
C TYR A 138 -26.44 3.61 41.66
N PHE A 139 -26.34 2.74 40.66
CA PHE A 139 -26.97 2.97 39.36
C PHE A 139 -27.44 1.66 38.76
N TYR A 140 -28.41 1.74 37.83
CA TYR A 140 -28.81 0.57 37.05
C TYR A 140 -27.92 0.50 35.80
N GLY A 141 -27.06 -0.50 35.77
CA GLY A 141 -26.16 -0.76 34.65
C GLY A 141 -26.72 -1.86 33.77
N GLU A 142 -26.60 -1.69 32.46
CA GLU A 142 -26.95 -2.70 31.47
C GLU A 142 -25.67 -3.22 30.81
N LYS A 143 -25.61 -4.52 30.53
CA LYS A 143 -24.62 -5.07 29.61
C LYS A 143 -24.82 -4.45 28.22
N PHE A 144 -23.90 -4.71 27.29
CA PHE A 144 -24.09 -4.19 25.94
C PHE A 144 -25.25 -4.94 25.29
N HIS A 145 -26.25 -4.17 24.83
CA HIS A 145 -27.38 -4.65 24.05
C HIS A 145 -27.33 -3.97 22.68
N GLY A 146 -27.15 -4.76 21.63
CA GLY A 146 -27.00 -4.29 20.26
C GLY A 146 -27.77 -5.18 19.28
N SER A 147 -27.47 -5.05 17.99
CA SER A 147 -27.86 -6.10 17.05
C SER A 147 -27.05 -7.38 17.34
N VAL A 148 -27.49 -8.53 16.80
CA VAL A 148 -26.73 -9.78 16.87
C VAL A 148 -25.32 -9.59 16.28
N GLN A 149 -25.17 -8.72 15.27
CA GLN A 149 -23.87 -8.39 14.69
C GLN A 149 -23.00 -7.56 15.64
N ASP A 150 -23.57 -6.56 16.32
CA ASP A 150 -22.82 -5.70 17.25
C ASP A 150 -22.36 -6.49 18.48
N GLU A 151 -23.22 -7.37 19.01
CA GLU A 151 -22.94 -8.17 20.20
C GLU A 151 -21.86 -9.23 19.96
N LYS A 152 -21.41 -9.49 18.71
CA LYS A 152 -20.25 -10.35 18.43
C LYS A 152 -18.96 -9.77 18.99
N TYR A 153 -18.81 -8.44 18.97
CA TYR A 153 -17.55 -7.78 19.30
C TYR A 153 -17.30 -7.68 20.80
N THR A 154 -18.35 -7.48 21.60
CA THR A 154 -18.23 -7.39 23.05
C THR A 154 -19.58 -7.58 23.74
N ALA A 155 -19.56 -8.15 24.94
CA ALA A 155 -20.69 -8.14 25.86
C ALA A 155 -20.62 -6.95 26.84
N GLU A 156 -19.49 -6.25 26.89
CA GLU A 156 -19.23 -5.18 27.84
C GLU A 156 -19.82 -3.85 27.37
N ASN A 157 -20.65 -3.23 28.21
CA ASN A 157 -21.06 -1.85 28.07
C ASN A 157 -20.13 -0.94 28.88
N VAL A 158 -19.97 0.30 28.43
CA VAL A 158 -19.05 1.26 29.06
C VAL A 158 -19.80 2.51 29.50
N TYR A 159 -19.58 2.87 30.76
CA TYR A 159 -20.05 4.12 31.36
C TYR A 159 -18.84 4.97 31.74
N TRP A 160 -19.00 6.29 31.73
CA TRP A 160 -17.95 7.27 32.05
C TRP A 160 -18.35 8.06 33.28
N LEU A 161 -17.65 7.83 34.39
CA LEU A 161 -17.78 8.63 35.60
C LEU A 161 -16.91 9.89 35.47
N THR A 162 -17.43 11.01 35.91
CA THR A 162 -16.75 12.31 35.92
C THR A 162 -17.05 13.04 37.22
N VAL A 163 -16.16 13.94 37.64
CA VAL A 163 -16.33 14.77 38.83
C VAL A 163 -16.28 16.24 38.43
N ASP A 164 -17.45 16.89 38.44
CA ASP A 164 -17.64 18.29 38.05
C ASP A 164 -18.45 19.03 39.12
N SER A 165 -17.80 19.93 39.84
CA SER A 165 -18.44 20.74 40.89
C SER A 165 -19.28 21.91 40.34
N SER A 166 -19.20 22.21 39.04
CA SER A 166 -19.93 23.33 38.42
C SER A 166 -21.36 22.96 38.00
N THR A 167 -21.60 21.68 37.72
CA THR A 167 -22.89 21.16 37.28
C THR A 167 -23.31 19.99 38.17
N PRO A 168 -24.42 20.10 38.93
CA PRO A 168 -24.91 18.98 39.73
C PRO A 168 -25.24 17.78 38.84
N GLY A 169 -24.74 16.61 39.22
CA GLY A 169 -25.02 15.37 38.51
C GLY A 169 -26.46 14.92 38.61
N LEU A 170 -26.89 14.15 37.61
CA LEU A 170 -28.24 13.59 37.57
C LEU A 170 -28.46 12.61 38.73
N ARG A 171 -29.56 12.77 39.46
CA ARG A 171 -29.97 11.86 40.55
C ARG A 171 -31.26 11.14 40.25
N MET A 172 -31.38 9.92 40.76
CA MET A 172 -32.63 9.15 40.66
C MET A 172 -33.76 9.90 41.36
N ALA A 173 -34.94 9.91 40.74
CA ALA A 173 -36.13 10.41 41.41
C ALA A 173 -36.57 9.40 42.48
N SER A 174 -37.35 9.84 43.46
CA SER A 174 -37.98 8.94 44.43
C SER A 174 -39.50 9.05 44.41
N ARG A 175 -40.18 7.91 44.62
CA ARG A 175 -41.63 7.79 44.70
C ARG A 175 -42.03 6.93 45.91
N ALA A 176 -43.06 7.33 46.64
CA ALA A 176 -43.59 6.53 47.75
C ALA A 176 -44.60 5.50 47.23
N VAL A 177 -44.46 4.24 47.66
CA VAL A 177 -45.26 3.08 47.21
C VAL A 177 -45.90 2.33 48.40
N SER A 178 -46.32 3.10 49.41
CA SER A 178 -46.94 2.54 50.62
C SER A 178 -48.18 1.71 50.26
N PRO A 179 -48.32 0.47 50.79
CA PRO A 179 -49.49 -0.36 50.55
C PRO A 179 -50.77 0.35 51.00
N SER A 180 -51.66 0.69 50.07
CA SER A 180 -52.94 1.35 50.37
C SER A 180 -54.06 0.32 50.60
N GLY A 181 -53.86 -0.92 50.10
CA GLY A 181 -54.82 -2.01 50.14
C GLY A 181 -55.87 -1.94 49.03
N GLY A 182 -55.73 -0.99 48.10
CA GLY A 182 -56.64 -0.78 46.97
C GLY A 182 -56.17 -1.41 45.65
N GLY A 183 -54.88 -1.75 45.54
CA GLY A 183 -54.28 -2.31 44.32
C GLY A 183 -54.68 -3.76 44.05
N ALA A 184 -54.78 -4.13 42.77
CA ALA A 184 -54.95 -5.52 42.36
C ALA A 184 -53.66 -6.31 42.62
N PRO A 185 -53.71 -7.50 43.25
CA PRO A 185 -52.49 -8.26 43.54
C PRO A 185 -51.80 -8.74 42.26
N LEU A 186 -50.49 -8.51 42.15
CA LEU A 186 -49.67 -9.11 41.11
C LEU A 186 -49.47 -10.60 41.45
N THR A 187 -50.18 -11.48 40.76
CA THR A 187 -50.08 -12.94 40.97
C THR A 187 -49.08 -13.61 40.04
N TRP A 188 -48.75 -12.96 38.92
CA TRP A 188 -47.81 -13.44 37.93
C TRP A 188 -47.19 -12.28 37.14
N TYR A 189 -46.05 -12.55 36.52
CA TYR A 189 -45.43 -11.71 35.48
C TYR A 189 -44.86 -12.62 34.38
N THR A 190 -44.51 -12.07 33.23
CA THR A 190 -43.89 -12.85 32.14
C THR A 190 -42.41 -13.03 32.40
N GLU A 191 -41.96 -14.29 32.42
CA GLU A 191 -40.55 -14.66 32.53
C GLU A 191 -40.10 -15.30 31.21
N THR A 192 -38.92 -14.91 30.71
CA THR A 192 -38.28 -15.50 29.53
C THR A 192 -37.06 -16.29 29.97
N VAL A 193 -37.07 -17.60 29.76
CA VAL A 193 -35.90 -18.45 29.98
C VAL A 193 -35.26 -18.77 28.63
N ARG A 194 -34.13 -18.12 28.35
CA ARG A 194 -33.27 -18.37 27.19
C ARG A 194 -32.26 -19.48 27.46
N ARG A 195 -31.99 -20.28 26.43
CA ARG A 195 -30.94 -21.31 26.39
C ARG A 195 -30.21 -21.22 25.07
N GLU A 196 -28.89 -21.16 25.16
CA GLU A 196 -27.96 -20.94 24.07
C GLU A 196 -26.58 -21.39 24.55
N GLU A 197 -25.80 -22.01 23.67
CA GLU A 197 -24.37 -22.23 23.86
C GLU A 197 -23.70 -21.86 22.54
N ASN A 198 -22.53 -21.23 22.57
CA ASN A 198 -21.82 -20.85 21.34
C ASN A 198 -20.70 -21.87 21.08
N LEU A 199 -21.04 -23.02 20.51
CA LEU A 199 -20.05 -24.11 20.33
C LEU A 199 -19.51 -24.20 18.92
N VAL A 200 -20.30 -23.85 17.89
CA VAL A 200 -19.92 -24.03 16.49
C VAL A 200 -20.05 -22.71 15.75
N TRP A 201 -18.95 -22.26 15.15
CA TRP A 201 -18.94 -21.11 14.23
C TRP A 201 -19.18 -21.54 12.77
N TRP A 202 -20.00 -20.78 12.04
CA TRP A 202 -20.28 -20.95 10.62
C TRP A 202 -20.68 -19.62 9.95
N ALA A 203 -19.92 -19.22 8.91
CA ALA A 203 -20.12 -17.96 8.15
C ALA A 203 -21.38 -17.89 7.26
N ARG A 204 -22.14 -18.99 7.11
CA ARG A 204 -23.51 -19.03 6.56
C ARG A 204 -23.77 -18.83 5.05
N TRP A 205 -22.82 -19.08 4.14
CA TRP A 205 -23.04 -19.31 2.69
C TRP A 205 -24.12 -18.45 2.00
N SER A 206 -24.29 -17.21 2.43
CA SER A 206 -25.39 -16.36 2.02
C SER A 206 -25.10 -14.91 2.40
N THR A 207 -25.39 -14.00 1.46
CA THR A 207 -25.43 -12.54 1.69
C THR A 207 -26.78 -12.09 2.25
N SER A 208 -27.72 -13.01 2.43
CA SER A 208 -29.03 -12.77 3.04
C SER A 208 -29.36 -13.92 3.97
N PRO A 209 -28.62 -14.04 5.09
CA PRO A 209 -28.64 -15.23 5.93
C PRO A 209 -29.95 -15.43 6.70
N GLY A 210 -30.93 -14.52 6.61
CA GLY A 210 -32.22 -14.59 7.32
C GLY A 210 -32.14 -14.17 8.79
N THR A 211 -31.09 -14.57 9.50
CA THR A 211 -30.66 -14.01 10.80
C THR A 211 -29.17 -13.65 10.73
N ASP A 212 -28.61 -12.91 11.68
CA ASP A 212 -27.18 -12.52 11.60
C ASP A 212 -26.26 -13.44 12.43
N ALA A 213 -26.80 -14.52 12.97
CA ALA A 213 -26.06 -15.46 13.82
C ALA A 213 -25.04 -16.27 13.00
N THR A 214 -23.80 -16.29 13.49
CA THR A 214 -22.72 -17.18 13.01
C THR A 214 -22.20 -18.14 14.06
N TRP A 215 -22.61 -17.97 15.32
CA TRP A 215 -22.41 -18.95 16.39
C TRP A 215 -23.68 -19.77 16.60
N PHE A 216 -23.50 -21.07 16.78
CA PHE A 216 -24.56 -22.05 16.98
C PHE A 216 -24.24 -22.95 18.16
N TRP A 217 -25.28 -23.42 18.85
CA TRP A 217 -25.16 -24.43 19.89
C TRP A 217 -24.65 -25.74 19.32
N GLU A 218 -25.29 -26.27 18.29
CA GLU A 218 -24.80 -27.50 17.67
C GLU A 218 -25.34 -27.70 16.26
N ARG A 219 -24.60 -28.48 15.47
CA ARG A 219 -25.17 -29.21 14.33
C ARG A 219 -26.00 -30.35 14.91
N MET A 220 -27.30 -30.39 14.64
CA MET A 220 -28.16 -31.47 15.12
C MET A 220 -27.81 -32.78 14.40
N GLU A 221 -26.95 -33.61 14.97
CA GLU A 221 -26.51 -34.87 14.32
C GLU A 221 -27.53 -36.01 14.47
N SER A 222 -28.28 -36.01 15.57
CA SER A 222 -29.30 -37.04 15.86
C SER A 222 -30.67 -36.68 15.27
N THR A 223 -31.53 -37.67 15.01
CA THR A 223 -32.93 -37.41 14.60
C THR A 223 -33.69 -36.69 15.70
N THR A 224 -33.41 -37.02 16.97
CA THR A 224 -33.95 -36.34 18.15
C THR A 224 -32.80 -35.80 18.98
N CYS A 225 -32.80 -34.50 19.24
CA CYS A 225 -31.91 -33.84 20.20
C CYS A 225 -32.71 -33.46 21.44
N THR A 226 -32.11 -33.56 22.64
CA THR A 226 -32.80 -33.39 23.92
C THR A 226 -32.09 -32.36 24.79
N TYR A 227 -32.85 -31.37 25.27
CA TYR A 227 -32.35 -30.23 26.03
C TYR A 227 -33.05 -30.14 27.38
N GLY A 228 -32.27 -29.94 28.44
CA GLY A 228 -32.77 -29.68 29.79
C GLY A 228 -33.03 -28.18 30.01
N VAL A 229 -34.19 -27.83 30.55
CA VAL A 229 -34.52 -26.44 30.91
C VAL A 229 -35.17 -26.37 32.29
N THR A 230 -34.72 -25.41 33.11
CA THR A 230 -35.26 -25.21 34.46
C THR A 230 -36.20 -24.02 34.45
N LEU A 231 -37.47 -24.26 34.77
CA LEU A 231 -38.53 -23.24 34.83
C LEU A 231 -38.98 -23.11 36.29
N THR A 232 -38.79 -21.93 36.89
CA THR A 232 -38.99 -21.73 38.33
C THR A 232 -40.31 -21.03 38.60
N ASN A 233 -41.00 -21.46 39.68
CA ASN A 233 -42.21 -20.81 40.17
C ASN A 233 -43.29 -20.49 39.09
N PRO A 234 -43.63 -21.41 38.16
CA PRO A 234 -44.70 -21.15 37.21
C PRO A 234 -46.03 -20.84 37.93
N ALA A 235 -46.81 -19.93 37.36
CA ALA A 235 -48.15 -19.62 37.82
C ALA A 235 -49.11 -20.79 37.50
N ALA A 236 -50.06 -21.05 38.40
CA ALA A 236 -50.98 -22.18 38.29
C ALA A 236 -52.21 -21.91 37.40
N ASP A 237 -52.36 -20.69 36.88
CA ASP A 237 -53.48 -20.29 36.04
C ASP A 237 -53.46 -21.00 34.68
N VAL A 238 -54.61 -21.07 34.01
CA VAL A 238 -54.70 -21.59 32.64
C VAL A 238 -54.36 -20.47 31.66
N TYR A 239 -53.27 -20.63 30.91
CA TYR A 239 -52.85 -19.74 29.84
C TYR A 239 -52.01 -20.50 28.81
N SER A 240 -51.68 -19.83 27.71
CA SER A 240 -50.71 -20.33 26.72
C SER A 240 -49.34 -19.72 27.00
N ALA A 241 -48.35 -20.57 27.22
CA ALA A 241 -46.93 -20.20 27.23
C ALA A 241 -46.41 -20.11 25.79
N THR A 242 -45.29 -19.42 25.60
CA THR A 242 -44.66 -19.22 24.29
C THR A 242 -43.33 -19.97 24.25
N PHE A 243 -43.04 -20.61 23.13
CA PHE A 243 -41.74 -21.18 22.80
C PHE A 243 -41.21 -20.47 21.56
N GLN A 244 -40.00 -19.94 21.62
CA GLN A 244 -39.29 -19.37 20.47
C GLN A 244 -38.00 -20.13 20.24
N VAL A 245 -37.58 -20.25 18.99
CA VAL A 245 -36.33 -20.93 18.64
C VAL A 245 -35.78 -20.31 17.37
N GLU A 246 -34.45 -20.25 17.32
CA GLU A 246 -33.71 -19.98 16.10
C GLU A 246 -32.96 -21.24 15.65
N LEU A 247 -33.24 -21.65 14.42
CA LEU A 247 -32.60 -22.76 13.73
C LEU A 247 -31.91 -22.24 12.47
N ALA A 248 -31.03 -23.02 11.86
CA ALA A 248 -30.50 -22.71 10.54
C ALA A 248 -30.41 -23.98 9.67
N GLY A 249 -30.74 -23.84 8.38
CA GLY A 249 -30.63 -24.90 7.39
C GLY A 249 -29.29 -24.79 6.66
N ARG A 250 -28.66 -25.93 6.30
CA ARG A 250 -27.39 -25.96 5.54
C ARG A 250 -27.57 -26.45 4.09
N SER A 251 -28.79 -26.76 3.67
CA SER A 251 -29.10 -27.18 2.30
C SER A 251 -30.25 -26.38 1.70
N GLU A 252 -30.44 -26.45 0.39
CA GLU A 252 -31.61 -25.85 -0.28
C GLU A 252 -32.93 -26.59 -0.02
N ALA A 253 -32.88 -27.73 0.67
CA ALA A 253 -34.05 -28.54 0.96
C ALA A 253 -34.89 -27.98 2.12
N ASP A 254 -36.04 -28.63 2.35
CA ASP A 254 -36.92 -28.35 3.48
C ASP A 254 -36.36 -28.94 4.79
N HIS A 255 -36.43 -28.18 5.89
CA HIS A 255 -35.97 -28.56 7.22
C HIS A 255 -37.15 -28.63 8.22
N PRO A 256 -38.02 -29.66 8.14
CA PRO A 256 -39.12 -29.80 9.07
C PRO A 256 -38.63 -30.29 10.44
N VAL A 257 -38.96 -29.55 11.51
CA VAL A 257 -38.61 -29.87 12.90
C VAL A 257 -39.85 -29.85 13.80
N ARG A 258 -40.02 -30.90 14.60
CA ARG A 258 -41.07 -31.02 15.62
C ARG A 258 -40.51 -30.77 17.01
N PHE A 259 -41.25 -30.03 17.82
CA PHE A 259 -40.89 -29.72 19.20
C PHE A 259 -41.78 -30.49 20.18
N VAL A 260 -41.17 -31.14 21.18
CA VAL A 260 -41.84 -31.94 22.20
C VAL A 260 -41.38 -31.48 23.58
N LEU A 261 -42.31 -31.00 24.41
CA LEU A 261 -42.02 -30.59 25.79
C LEU A 261 -42.60 -31.63 26.74
N ASN A 262 -41.76 -32.18 27.63
CA ASN A 262 -42.14 -33.17 28.63
C ASN A 262 -42.95 -34.36 28.04
N GLY A 263 -42.56 -34.81 26.84
CA GLY A 263 -43.20 -35.92 26.11
C GLY A 263 -44.46 -35.54 25.32
N VAL A 264 -44.85 -34.27 25.27
CA VAL A 264 -46.03 -33.78 24.52
C VAL A 264 -45.59 -32.85 23.39
N THR A 265 -46.04 -33.11 22.16
CA THR A 265 -45.76 -32.23 21.02
C THR A 265 -46.40 -30.86 21.22
N ILE A 266 -45.57 -29.81 21.17
CA ILE A 266 -46.01 -28.41 21.30
C ILE A 266 -46.13 -27.68 19.96
N GLY A 267 -45.52 -28.21 18.89
CA GLY A 267 -45.70 -27.73 17.53
C GLY A 267 -44.61 -28.22 16.58
N GLU A 268 -44.65 -27.72 15.35
CA GLU A 268 -43.70 -28.02 14.28
C GLU A 268 -43.37 -26.74 13.51
N THR A 269 -42.22 -26.72 12.85
CA THR A 269 -41.83 -25.69 11.89
C THR A 269 -41.20 -26.32 10.66
N ASN A 270 -41.20 -25.61 9.54
CA ASN A 270 -40.49 -25.99 8.31
C ASN A 270 -40.01 -24.72 7.60
N TRP A 271 -38.82 -24.75 7.02
CA TRP A 271 -38.28 -23.71 6.16
C TRP A 271 -37.36 -24.36 5.11
N SER A 272 -37.08 -23.64 4.02
CA SER A 272 -36.20 -24.10 2.94
C SER A 272 -35.03 -23.12 2.80
N GLY A 273 -33.91 -23.62 2.27
CA GLY A 273 -32.74 -22.79 1.98
C GLY A 273 -31.69 -22.74 3.09
N GLN A 274 -30.51 -22.23 2.72
CA GLN A 274 -29.35 -22.05 3.59
C GLN A 274 -29.45 -20.78 4.46
N ILE A 275 -30.54 -20.65 5.21
CA ILE A 275 -30.83 -19.47 6.01
C ILE A 275 -31.16 -19.82 7.46
N GLY A 276 -30.98 -18.84 8.34
CA GLY A 276 -31.54 -18.79 9.67
C GLY A 276 -33.07 -18.67 9.63
N HIS A 277 -33.71 -19.38 10.54
CA HIS A 277 -35.16 -19.47 10.65
C HIS A 277 -35.56 -19.33 12.12
N GLN A 278 -36.32 -18.28 12.41
CA GLN A 278 -36.95 -18.09 13.71
C GLN A 278 -38.42 -18.48 13.64
N THR A 279 -38.88 -19.20 14.66
CA THR A 279 -40.30 -19.53 14.79
C THR A 279 -40.77 -19.33 16.22
N THR A 280 -42.04 -18.95 16.36
CA THR A 280 -42.72 -18.77 17.63
C THR A 280 -43.94 -19.67 17.68
N LEU A 281 -44.04 -20.48 18.72
CA LEU A 281 -45.13 -21.41 18.99
C LEU A 281 -45.77 -21.08 20.34
N THR A 282 -47.05 -21.42 20.49
CA THR A 282 -47.74 -21.32 21.78
C THR A 282 -48.23 -22.69 22.23
N PHE A 283 -48.14 -22.98 23.52
CA PHE A 283 -48.58 -24.26 24.08
C PHE A 283 -49.27 -24.10 25.44
N PRO A 284 -50.13 -25.05 25.84
CA PRO A 284 -50.79 -25.01 27.14
C PRO A 284 -49.79 -25.02 28.31
N ALA A 285 -49.87 -24.03 29.20
CA ALA A 285 -48.93 -23.88 30.31
C ALA A 285 -48.94 -25.04 31.32
N ASN A 286 -49.99 -25.87 31.34
CA ASN A 286 -50.05 -27.08 32.17
C ASN A 286 -49.06 -28.17 31.73
N LEU A 287 -48.38 -28.00 30.60
CA LEU A 287 -47.25 -28.84 30.19
C LEU A 287 -45.95 -28.48 30.92
N ILE A 288 -45.86 -27.29 31.52
CA ILE A 288 -44.69 -26.83 32.28
C ILE A 288 -44.67 -27.49 33.66
N GLN A 289 -43.51 -28.03 34.03
CA GLN A 289 -43.22 -28.52 35.37
C GLN A 289 -42.40 -27.48 36.13
N ALA A 290 -42.70 -27.30 37.42
CA ALA A 290 -41.84 -26.50 38.28
C ALA A 290 -40.51 -27.23 38.50
N GLY A 291 -39.39 -26.57 38.20
CA GLY A 291 -38.06 -27.17 38.21
C GLY A 291 -37.66 -27.66 36.82
N SER A 292 -37.17 -28.90 36.74
CA SER A 292 -36.62 -29.46 35.51
C SER A 292 -37.71 -29.81 34.49
N ASN A 293 -37.48 -29.46 33.24
CA ASN A 293 -38.28 -29.79 32.07
C ASN A 293 -37.34 -30.33 30.97
N THR A 294 -37.92 -31.09 30.05
CA THR A 294 -37.19 -31.65 28.90
C THR A 294 -37.84 -31.20 27.61
N LEU A 295 -37.05 -30.54 26.76
CA LEU A 295 -37.42 -30.17 25.40
C LEU A 295 -36.72 -31.13 24.44
N GLU A 296 -37.46 -31.78 23.56
CA GLU A 296 -36.92 -32.55 22.45
C GLU A 296 -37.21 -31.83 21.13
N MET A 297 -36.20 -31.77 20.27
CA MET A 297 -36.32 -31.31 18.88
C MET A 297 -36.13 -32.51 17.96
N VAL A 298 -37.16 -32.85 17.19
CA VAL A 298 -37.19 -34.02 16.31
C VAL A 298 -37.13 -33.54 14.86
N ARG A 299 -36.01 -33.81 14.18
CA ARG A 299 -35.88 -33.58 12.74
C ARG A 299 -36.75 -34.59 11.99
N LEU A 300 -37.64 -34.09 11.14
CA LEU A 300 -38.55 -34.91 10.34
C LEU A 300 -37.99 -35.23 8.94
N ALA A 301 -36.86 -34.62 8.58
CA ALA A 301 -36.05 -34.93 7.41
C ALA A 301 -34.57 -35.07 7.82
N THR A 302 -33.76 -35.67 6.96
CA THR A 302 -32.32 -35.92 7.20
C THR A 302 -31.42 -34.77 6.75
N HIS A 303 -31.98 -33.60 6.48
CA HIS A 303 -31.21 -32.42 6.08
C HIS A 303 -30.49 -31.80 7.28
N ASP A 304 -29.35 -31.17 7.00
CA ASP A 304 -28.50 -30.56 8.02
C ASP A 304 -29.20 -29.35 8.64
N THR A 305 -29.34 -29.37 9.97
CA THR A 305 -30.01 -28.34 10.75
C THR A 305 -29.14 -27.99 11.95
N TYR A 306 -29.01 -26.70 12.22
CA TYR A 306 -28.29 -26.17 13.37
C TYR A 306 -29.27 -25.55 14.35
N LEU A 307 -29.03 -25.76 15.65
CA LEU A 307 -29.69 -25.03 16.71
C LEU A 307 -28.81 -23.84 17.09
N ASN A 308 -29.37 -22.64 17.11
CA ASN A 308 -28.72 -21.49 17.72
C ASN A 308 -29.14 -21.38 19.20
N TRP A 309 -30.39 -20.98 19.43
CA TRP A 309 -30.93 -20.79 20.77
C TRP A 309 -32.42 -21.15 20.82
N PHE A 310 -32.95 -21.34 22.03
CA PHE A 310 -34.39 -21.37 22.26
C PHE A 310 -34.79 -20.62 23.53
N GLU A 311 -36.04 -20.16 23.56
CA GLU A 311 -36.65 -19.45 24.67
C GLU A 311 -37.99 -20.07 25.05
N ILE A 312 -38.27 -20.15 26.35
CA ILE A 312 -39.60 -20.41 26.88
C ILE A 312 -40.05 -19.21 27.67
N GLN A 313 -41.13 -18.57 27.22
CA GLN A 313 -41.80 -17.50 27.93
C GLN A 313 -43.05 -18.03 28.63
N TYR A 314 -43.12 -17.84 29.94
CA TYR A 314 -44.21 -18.35 30.77
C TYR A 314 -44.57 -17.37 31.87
N ARG A 315 -45.75 -17.54 32.48
CA ARG A 315 -46.15 -16.75 33.64
C ARG A 315 -45.45 -17.31 34.88
N ARG A 316 -44.62 -16.50 35.52
CA ARG A 316 -43.91 -16.81 36.76
C ARG A 316 -44.52 -16.04 37.93
N ARG A 317 -44.59 -16.67 39.10
CA ARG A 317 -45.02 -16.01 40.35
C ARG A 317 -43.91 -15.07 40.85
N PRO A 318 -44.24 -13.93 41.49
CA PRO A 318 -43.25 -12.96 41.98
C PRO A 318 -42.51 -13.48 43.23
N VAL A 319 -41.68 -14.50 43.03
CA VAL A 319 -40.82 -15.11 44.06
C VAL A 319 -39.38 -14.77 43.68
N ALA A 320 -38.62 -14.16 44.58
CA ALA A 320 -37.23 -13.84 44.33
C ALA A 320 -36.40 -15.10 44.05
N LYS A 321 -35.33 -14.93 43.29
CA LYS A 321 -34.34 -15.95 42.98
C LYS A 321 -32.96 -15.30 43.13
N ASP A 322 -32.05 -15.97 43.81
CA ASP A 322 -30.68 -15.46 44.00
C ASP A 322 -30.66 -14.05 44.65
N SER A 323 -31.56 -13.83 45.62
CA SER A 323 -31.75 -12.56 46.35
C SER A 323 -32.25 -11.37 45.52
N GLU A 324 -32.76 -11.62 44.31
CA GLU A 324 -33.24 -10.59 43.39
C GLU A 324 -34.57 -11.00 42.73
N LEU A 325 -35.37 -10.01 42.35
CA LEU A 325 -36.47 -10.15 41.40
C LEU A 325 -36.49 -8.94 40.47
N ALA A 326 -36.13 -9.15 39.21
CA ALA A 326 -36.49 -8.27 38.11
C ALA A 326 -37.81 -8.75 37.51
N LEU A 327 -38.76 -7.84 37.30
CA LEU A 327 -40.06 -8.19 36.70
C LEU A 327 -40.52 -7.14 35.70
N LEU A 328 -41.19 -7.62 34.65
CA LEU A 328 -41.92 -6.82 33.67
C LEU A 328 -43.42 -6.85 34.02
N VAL A 329 -44.02 -5.69 34.26
CA VAL A 329 -45.42 -5.58 34.68
C VAL A 329 -46.36 -5.99 33.53
N PRO A 330 -47.27 -6.95 33.74
CA PRO A 330 -48.09 -7.47 32.65
C PRO A 330 -49.36 -6.66 32.36
N LEU A 331 -49.85 -5.87 33.32
CA LEU A 331 -51.14 -5.18 33.24
C LEU A 331 -51.02 -3.77 33.81
N SER A 332 -51.71 -2.81 33.18
CA SER A 332 -51.74 -1.42 33.66
C SER A 332 -52.76 -1.24 34.77
N GLY A 333 -52.43 -0.43 35.78
CA GLY A 333 -53.32 -0.04 36.87
C GLY A 333 -52.65 -0.01 38.24
N SER A 334 -53.45 0.32 39.26
CA SER A 334 -53.02 0.21 40.66
C SER A 334 -52.78 -1.26 41.00
N THR A 335 -51.53 -1.60 41.29
CA THR A 335 -51.03 -2.96 41.44
C THR A 335 -50.37 -3.11 42.81
N ALA A 336 -50.76 -4.14 43.55
CA ALA A 336 -50.15 -4.54 44.81
C ALA A 336 -49.12 -5.64 44.55
N PHE A 337 -47.85 -5.34 44.80
CA PHE A 337 -46.73 -6.23 44.64
C PHE A 337 -46.46 -6.95 45.97
N THR A 338 -46.34 -8.27 45.92
CA THR A 338 -45.91 -9.08 47.07
C THR A 338 -44.80 -10.00 46.59
N ILE A 339 -43.56 -9.64 46.89
CA ILE A 339 -42.38 -10.41 46.52
C ILE A 339 -41.99 -11.27 47.71
N THR A 340 -41.91 -12.58 47.53
CA THR A 340 -41.54 -13.54 48.60
C THR A 340 -40.14 -14.11 48.36
N GLU A 341 -39.55 -14.70 49.41
CA GLU A 341 -38.22 -15.33 49.38
C GLU A 341 -37.06 -14.34 49.14
N LEU A 342 -37.29 -13.05 49.39
CA LEU A 342 -36.21 -12.08 49.55
C LEU A 342 -35.56 -12.23 50.94
N PRO A 343 -34.25 -11.99 51.08
CA PRO A 343 -33.61 -11.93 52.39
C PRO A 343 -34.15 -10.75 53.23
N VAL A 344 -33.86 -10.78 54.53
CA VAL A 344 -34.42 -9.82 55.51
C VAL A 344 -33.59 -8.53 55.62
N GLU A 345 -32.49 -8.42 54.88
CA GLU A 345 -31.55 -7.30 54.94
C GLU A 345 -31.70 -6.39 53.71
N GLU A 346 -31.45 -5.09 53.92
CA GLU A 346 -31.47 -3.96 52.98
C GLU A 346 -31.81 -4.31 51.52
N ILE A 347 -33.09 -4.15 51.15
CA ILE A 347 -33.55 -4.38 49.78
C ILE A 347 -33.64 -3.03 49.09
N HIS A 348 -32.87 -2.87 48.02
CA HIS A 348 -33.03 -1.79 47.08
C HIS A 348 -34.20 -2.07 46.14
N LEU A 349 -35.08 -1.08 45.98
CA LEU A 349 -36.29 -1.19 45.18
C LEU A 349 -36.37 -0.04 44.18
N TYR A 350 -36.38 -0.37 42.90
CA TYR A 350 -36.42 0.59 41.81
C TYR A 350 -37.46 0.21 40.76
N GLU A 351 -38.02 1.22 40.11
CA GLU A 351 -38.64 1.11 38.80
C GLU A 351 -37.58 1.46 37.75
N THR A 352 -37.30 0.54 36.83
CA THR A 352 -36.14 0.54 35.91
C THR A 352 -36.56 0.64 34.44
N THR A 353 -37.78 1.12 34.14
CA THR A 353 -38.33 1.17 32.77
C THR A 353 -37.51 2.09 31.86
N VAL A 354 -36.89 3.11 32.44
CA VAL A 354 -35.87 3.93 31.80
C VAL A 354 -34.54 3.66 32.50
N PRO A 355 -33.70 2.75 31.98
CA PRO A 355 -32.45 2.32 32.63
C PRO A 355 -31.50 3.45 33.02
N THR A 356 -31.46 4.51 32.21
CA THR A 356 -30.63 5.71 32.47
C THR A 356 -31.22 6.64 33.54
N ARG A 357 -32.49 6.48 33.90
CA ARG A 357 -33.21 7.30 34.88
C ARG A 357 -34.14 6.48 35.77
N PRO A 358 -33.63 5.47 36.51
CA PRO A 358 -34.49 4.67 37.39
C PRO A 358 -35.12 5.55 38.48
N VAL A 359 -36.27 5.08 38.99
CA VAL A 359 -36.98 5.73 40.09
C VAL A 359 -36.89 4.86 41.33
N ARG A 360 -36.31 5.40 42.40
CA ARG A 360 -36.22 4.76 43.71
C ARG A 360 -37.60 4.70 44.37
N LEU A 361 -38.05 3.51 44.75
CA LEU A 361 -39.34 3.32 45.38
C LEU A 361 -39.18 3.21 46.90
N THR A 362 -39.96 3.99 47.63
CA THR A 362 -39.81 4.20 49.08
C THR A 362 -41.08 3.86 49.83
N ASN A 363 -40.98 3.67 51.15
CA ASN A 363 -42.11 3.34 52.04
C ASN A 363 -42.82 2.01 51.69
N ALA A 364 -42.10 1.05 51.09
CA ALA A 364 -42.55 -0.34 51.03
C ALA A 364 -42.62 -0.96 52.43
N THR A 365 -43.46 -1.97 52.61
CA THR A 365 -43.59 -2.72 53.87
C THR A 365 -42.79 -4.01 53.80
N TYR A 366 -41.88 -4.17 54.75
CA TYR A 366 -41.01 -5.33 54.88
C TYR A 366 -41.58 -6.29 55.92
N SER A 367 -41.61 -7.58 55.59
CA SER A 367 -41.92 -8.65 56.53
C SER A 367 -40.89 -9.79 56.38
N VAL A 368 -40.92 -10.77 57.28
CA VAL A 368 -39.96 -11.88 57.26
C VAL A 368 -40.07 -12.63 55.92
N HIS A 369 -39.03 -12.51 55.09
CA HIS A 369 -38.94 -13.03 53.72
C HIS A 369 -39.96 -12.49 52.72
N SER A 370 -40.52 -11.29 52.93
CA SER A 370 -41.34 -10.65 51.89
C SER A 370 -41.29 -9.13 51.87
N LEU A 371 -41.44 -8.58 50.66
CA LEU A 371 -41.56 -7.16 50.37
C LEU A 371 -42.94 -6.87 49.78
N ILE A 372 -43.66 -5.92 50.36
CA ILE A 372 -45.01 -5.54 49.94
C ILE A 372 -45.05 -4.05 49.62
N TYR A 373 -45.50 -3.70 48.42
CA TYR A 373 -45.69 -2.31 48.01
C TYR A 373 -46.87 -2.19 47.04
N GLU A 374 -47.36 -0.97 46.83
CA GLU A 374 -48.42 -0.69 45.87
C GLU A 374 -48.03 0.49 45.00
N ASP A 375 -48.17 0.32 43.68
CA ASP A 375 -47.83 1.36 42.70
C ASP A 375 -48.86 1.43 41.56
N VAL A 376 -48.88 2.55 40.85
CA VAL A 376 -49.65 2.70 39.60
C VAL A 376 -48.72 2.38 38.44
N ALA A 377 -48.65 1.11 38.08
CA ALA A 377 -47.78 0.62 37.03
C ALA A 377 -48.50 0.57 35.67
N THR A 378 -47.73 0.73 34.59
CA THR A 378 -48.16 0.51 33.21
C THR A 378 -47.68 -0.87 32.77
N ALA A 379 -48.43 -1.51 31.86
CA ALA A 379 -47.98 -2.75 31.26
C ALA A 379 -46.71 -2.47 30.45
N GLY A 380 -45.64 -3.22 30.71
CA GLY A 380 -44.31 -2.98 30.14
C GLY A 380 -43.35 -2.23 31.07
N ASP A 381 -43.80 -1.70 32.21
CA ASP A 381 -42.89 -1.14 33.20
C ASP A 381 -41.99 -2.24 33.78
N THR A 382 -40.73 -1.95 34.04
CA THR A 382 -39.79 -2.88 34.69
C THR A 382 -39.50 -2.45 36.13
N TYR A 383 -39.43 -3.43 37.04
CA TYR A 383 -39.13 -3.21 38.45
C TYR A 383 -38.02 -4.15 38.89
N LEU A 384 -37.14 -3.66 39.76
CA LEU A 384 -36.06 -4.42 40.38
C LEU A 384 -36.19 -4.34 41.90
N ALA A 385 -36.30 -5.50 42.55
CA ALA A 385 -36.11 -5.64 43.99
C ALA A 385 -34.90 -6.55 44.24
N THR A 386 -33.85 -6.02 44.88
CA THR A 386 -32.60 -6.77 45.08
C THR A 386 -31.96 -6.40 46.40
N SER A 387 -31.36 -7.38 47.07
CA SER A 387 -30.45 -7.12 48.21
C SER A 387 -28.98 -7.19 47.81
N VAL A 388 -28.69 -7.24 46.51
CA VAL A 388 -27.34 -7.40 45.97
C VAL A 388 -27.10 -6.29 44.96
N ALA A 389 -26.14 -5.43 45.24
CA ALA A 389 -25.53 -4.57 44.24
C ALA A 389 -24.27 -5.25 43.71
N ARG A 390 -24.08 -5.23 42.40
CA ARG A 390 -22.93 -5.78 41.69
C ARG A 390 -21.77 -4.78 41.73
N GLU A 391 -20.55 -5.27 41.63
CA GLU A 391 -19.36 -4.44 41.41
C GLU A 391 -19.08 -4.33 39.90
N PRO A 392 -18.66 -3.17 39.37
CA PRO A 392 -18.23 -3.05 37.98
C PRO A 392 -17.08 -4.00 37.67
N ALA A 393 -17.01 -4.48 36.42
CA ALA A 393 -15.93 -5.35 35.98
C ALA A 393 -14.56 -4.64 36.00
N GLU A 394 -14.57 -3.33 35.74
CA GLU A 394 -13.41 -2.47 35.77
C GLU A 394 -13.82 -1.03 36.14
N ILE A 395 -12.97 -0.35 36.92
CA ILE A 395 -12.98 1.11 37.06
C ILE A 395 -11.56 1.63 36.83
N GLY A 396 -11.35 2.43 35.79
CA GLY A 396 -10.03 2.92 35.39
C GLY A 396 -10.01 4.40 35.03
N SER A 397 -8.99 5.14 35.46
CA SER A 397 -8.79 6.54 35.07
C SER A 397 -8.44 6.64 33.58
N TYR A 398 -9.02 7.62 32.90
CA TYR A 398 -8.85 7.89 31.47
C TYR A 398 -8.64 9.38 31.25
N SER A 399 -7.68 9.69 30.39
CA SER A 399 -7.40 11.05 29.93
C SER A 399 -7.52 11.07 28.42
N PRO A 400 -8.61 11.63 27.86
CA PRO A 400 -8.85 11.60 26.44
C PRO A 400 -7.71 12.23 25.64
N ALA A 401 -7.30 11.56 24.56
CA ALA A 401 -6.33 12.08 23.60
C ALA A 401 -6.94 13.22 22.75
N SER A 402 -7.15 14.39 23.37
CA SER A 402 -7.79 15.56 22.74
C SER A 402 -7.06 16.05 21.48
N GLU A 403 -5.77 15.72 21.34
CA GLU A 403 -4.98 15.98 20.13
C GLU A 403 -5.48 15.22 18.90
N LEU A 404 -6.21 14.10 19.05
CA LEU A 404 -6.82 13.40 17.91
C LEU A 404 -8.01 14.16 17.33
N LEU A 405 -8.64 15.03 18.13
CA LEU A 405 -9.75 15.88 17.66
C LEU A 405 -9.24 17.14 16.96
N SER A 406 -7.98 17.53 17.16
CA SER A 406 -7.39 18.71 16.55
C SER A 406 -5.86 18.58 16.48
N PRO A 407 -5.32 17.65 15.67
CA PRO A 407 -3.87 17.45 15.60
C PRO A 407 -3.21 18.65 14.91
N PRO A 408 -1.99 19.03 15.31
CA PRO A 408 -1.34 20.24 14.79
C PRO A 408 -0.94 20.15 13.31
N GLU A 409 -0.60 18.95 12.81
CA GLU A 409 -0.02 18.77 11.46
C GLU A 409 -0.81 17.81 10.55
N GLY A 410 -1.88 17.17 11.05
CA GLY A 410 -2.62 16.12 10.35
C GLY A 410 -1.77 14.87 10.07
N ALA A 411 -2.14 14.07 9.07
CA ALA A 411 -1.41 12.86 8.68
C ALA A 411 -1.61 12.52 7.20
N ASP A 412 -0.61 11.89 6.59
CA ASP A 412 -0.74 11.16 5.33
C ASP A 412 -1.00 9.67 5.61
N LEU A 413 -0.32 9.13 6.65
CA LEU A 413 -0.47 7.78 7.18
C LEU A 413 -0.95 7.82 8.63
N ILE A 414 -2.06 7.14 8.90
CA ILE A 414 -2.48 6.81 10.26
C ILE A 414 -2.05 5.37 10.53
N MET A 415 -1.23 5.17 11.56
CA MET A 415 -0.86 3.85 12.06
C MET A 415 -1.64 3.61 13.36
N LEU A 416 -2.50 2.59 13.37
CA LEU A 416 -3.44 2.35 14.47
C LEU A 416 -3.15 0.98 15.11
N THR A 417 -3.00 0.96 16.43
CA THR A 417 -2.65 -0.24 17.21
C THR A 417 -2.97 -0.05 18.69
N ALA A 418 -2.86 -1.09 19.51
CA ALA A 418 -2.96 -0.95 20.96
C ALA A 418 -1.69 -0.31 21.56
N ARG A 419 -1.83 0.44 22.66
CA ARG A 419 -0.72 1.19 23.29
C ARG A 419 0.55 0.37 23.52
N GLU A 420 0.40 -0.89 23.90
CA GLU A 420 1.51 -1.82 24.18
C GLU A 420 2.40 -2.11 22.95
N PHE A 421 1.91 -1.89 21.73
CA PHE A 421 2.65 -2.05 20.49
C PHE A 421 3.43 -0.80 20.07
N PHE A 422 3.21 0.35 20.71
CA PHE A 422 3.79 1.64 20.28
C PHE A 422 5.31 1.58 20.16
N THR A 423 5.98 0.98 21.14
CA THR A 423 7.44 0.83 21.12
C THR A 423 7.91 -0.06 19.95
N ALA A 424 7.16 -1.12 19.63
CA ALA A 424 7.51 -2.05 18.56
C ALA A 424 7.40 -1.41 17.16
N VAL A 425 6.40 -0.54 16.96
CA VAL A 425 6.14 0.09 15.65
C VAL A 425 6.86 1.44 15.45
N GLN A 426 7.37 2.03 16.53
CA GLN A 426 8.06 3.33 16.49
C GLN A 426 9.18 3.41 15.43
N PRO A 427 10.03 2.38 15.22
CA PRO A 427 11.05 2.41 14.16
C PRO A 427 10.45 2.58 12.74
N LEU A 428 9.30 1.94 12.47
CA LEU A 428 8.60 2.09 11.19
C LEU A 428 8.00 3.50 11.05
N VAL A 429 7.43 4.06 12.12
CA VAL A 429 6.95 5.46 12.15
C VAL A 429 8.07 6.43 11.77
N GLU A 430 9.26 6.26 12.36
CA GLU A 430 10.44 7.10 12.07
C GLU A 430 10.93 6.92 10.64
N ARG A 431 10.94 5.68 10.13
CA ARG A 431 11.26 5.40 8.72
C ARG A 431 10.33 6.13 7.77
N ARG A 432 9.01 6.03 7.97
CA ARG A 432 8.00 6.70 7.13
C ARG A 432 8.10 8.22 7.18
N ARG A 433 8.36 8.80 8.36
CA ARG A 433 8.65 10.24 8.50
C ARG A 433 9.91 10.67 7.76
N SER A 434 10.98 9.86 7.80
CA SER A 434 12.22 10.13 7.05
C SER A 434 12.02 10.11 5.53
N GLN A 435 10.99 9.39 5.06
CA GLN A 435 10.57 9.34 3.65
C GLN A 435 9.59 10.47 3.28
N GLY A 436 9.31 11.40 4.21
CA GLY A 436 8.52 12.59 3.98
C GLY A 436 7.02 12.45 4.27
N LEU A 437 6.57 11.34 4.85
CA LEU A 437 5.17 11.17 5.26
C LEU A 437 4.89 11.81 6.62
N ARG A 438 3.76 12.50 6.75
CA ARG A 438 3.18 12.87 8.05
C ARG A 438 2.54 11.61 8.65
N VAL A 439 3.06 11.14 9.78
CA VAL A 439 2.60 9.90 10.41
C VAL A 439 2.02 10.18 11.77
N GLN A 440 0.78 9.76 11.99
CA GLN A 440 0.12 9.76 13.29
C GLN A 440 0.01 8.32 13.80
N LEU A 441 0.60 8.06 14.97
CA LEU A 441 0.44 6.80 15.70
C LEU A 441 -0.75 6.95 16.67
N VAL A 442 -1.75 6.09 16.53
CA VAL A 442 -3.02 6.17 17.26
C VAL A 442 -3.24 4.90 18.06
N ASP A 443 -3.67 5.08 19.31
CA ASP A 443 -4.09 4.01 20.19
C ASP A 443 -5.54 3.64 19.87
N VAL A 444 -5.80 2.38 19.52
CA VAL A 444 -7.14 1.93 19.13
C VAL A 444 -8.17 2.14 20.24
N ALA A 445 -7.76 2.12 21.51
CA ALA A 445 -8.63 2.42 22.63
C ALA A 445 -9.22 3.84 22.58
N GLU A 446 -8.48 4.81 22.01
CA GLU A 446 -8.97 6.18 21.83
C GLU A 446 -10.07 6.24 20.76
N ALA A 447 -10.00 5.41 19.72
CA ALA A 447 -11.07 5.31 18.73
C ALA A 447 -12.37 4.83 19.42
N TYR A 448 -12.31 3.78 20.23
CA TYR A 448 -13.48 3.28 20.97
C TYR A 448 -14.03 4.33 21.94
N ALA A 449 -13.17 4.96 22.74
CA ALA A 449 -13.58 5.96 23.73
C ALA A 449 -14.24 7.19 23.08
N LEU A 450 -13.59 7.76 22.06
CA LEU A 450 -14.05 8.99 21.43
C LEU A 450 -15.21 8.76 20.46
N PHE A 451 -15.25 7.65 19.72
CA PHE A 451 -16.22 7.47 18.63
C PHE A 451 -17.31 6.42 18.91
N ASN A 452 -17.18 5.63 19.98
CA ASN A 452 -18.21 4.65 20.34
C ASN A 452 -18.49 4.55 21.86
N GLY A 453 -18.14 5.59 22.62
CA GLY A 453 -18.42 5.67 24.05
C GLY A 453 -17.64 4.66 24.89
N GLY A 454 -16.53 4.13 24.38
CA GLY A 454 -15.68 3.14 25.02
C GLY A 454 -16.00 1.69 24.66
N ILE A 455 -17.10 1.45 23.95
CA ILE A 455 -17.52 0.10 23.53
C ILE A 455 -16.65 -0.32 22.35
N VAL A 456 -16.01 -1.49 22.46
CA VAL A 456 -15.15 -2.07 21.41
C VAL A 456 -16.02 -2.40 20.19
N HIS A 457 -15.76 -1.72 19.07
CA HIS A 457 -16.47 -1.95 17.81
C HIS A 457 -15.67 -1.40 16.63
N PRO A 458 -15.58 -2.09 15.47
CA PRO A 458 -14.81 -1.64 14.31
C PRO A 458 -15.31 -0.31 13.74
N GLU A 459 -16.61 -0.02 13.85
CA GLU A 459 -17.19 1.25 13.41
C GLU A 459 -16.56 2.48 14.09
N ALA A 460 -16.03 2.35 15.30
CA ALA A 460 -15.34 3.43 15.99
C ALA A 460 -14.05 3.85 15.25
N ILE A 461 -13.36 2.88 14.65
CA ILE A 461 -12.13 3.10 13.89
C ILE A 461 -12.46 3.81 12.58
N ARG A 462 -13.49 3.34 11.86
CA ARG A 462 -13.97 4.00 10.64
C ARG A 462 -14.46 5.42 10.90
N SER A 463 -15.17 5.62 12.02
CA SER A 463 -15.61 6.94 12.48
C SER A 463 -14.43 7.90 12.76
N LEU A 464 -13.35 7.40 13.37
CA LEU A 464 -12.12 8.16 13.52
C LEU A 464 -11.50 8.51 12.15
N MET A 465 -11.47 7.57 11.20
CA MET A 465 -10.90 7.82 9.87
C MET A 465 -11.70 8.89 9.12
N ALA A 466 -13.03 8.82 9.15
CA ALA A 466 -13.89 9.83 8.55
C ALA A 466 -13.71 11.20 9.20
N TYR A 467 -13.64 11.25 10.53
CA TYR A 467 -13.36 12.49 11.24
C TYR A 467 -11.99 13.08 10.85
N ALA A 468 -10.96 12.24 10.76
CA ALA A 468 -9.62 12.65 10.36
C ALA A 468 -9.58 13.17 8.92
N TYR A 469 -10.27 12.50 8.00
CA TYR A 469 -10.39 12.90 6.61
C TYR A 469 -11.01 14.30 6.45
N ASP A 470 -12.09 14.58 7.18
CA ASP A 470 -12.83 15.83 7.06
C ASP A 470 -12.23 16.99 7.88
N ASN A 471 -11.55 16.72 9.00
CA ASN A 471 -11.24 17.74 10.01
C ASN A 471 -9.76 17.94 10.29
N TRP A 472 -8.87 17.00 9.97
CA TRP A 472 -7.44 17.18 10.25
C TRP A 472 -6.79 18.15 9.24
N PRO A 473 -5.80 18.95 9.66
CA PRO A 473 -5.19 19.95 8.79
C PRO A 473 -4.29 19.32 7.70
N GLY A 474 -4.15 20.05 6.57
CA GLY A 474 -3.37 19.63 5.41
C GLY A 474 -4.17 18.76 4.44
N PRO A 475 -3.52 18.03 3.52
CA PRO A 475 -4.20 16.99 2.76
C PRO A 475 -4.84 15.96 3.69
N ALA A 476 -5.99 15.43 3.29
CA ALA A 476 -6.63 14.33 4.01
C ALA A 476 -5.70 13.10 4.05
N PRO A 477 -5.77 12.26 5.10
CA PRO A 477 -5.02 11.01 5.15
C PRO A 477 -5.33 10.12 3.94
N GLN A 478 -4.30 9.43 3.45
CA GLN A 478 -4.40 8.55 2.28
C GLN A 478 -4.17 7.08 2.63
N TYR A 479 -3.58 6.79 3.79
CA TYR A 479 -3.19 5.45 4.18
C TYR A 479 -3.59 5.16 5.62
N LEU A 480 -4.07 3.95 5.85
CA LEU A 480 -4.30 3.37 7.17
C LEU A 480 -3.51 2.07 7.29
N LEU A 481 -2.61 2.01 8.28
CA LEU A 481 -1.94 0.77 8.66
C LEU A 481 -2.47 0.28 10.00
N LEU A 482 -3.17 -0.85 9.97
CA LEU A 482 -3.66 -1.57 11.14
C LEU A 482 -2.54 -2.50 11.63
N VAL A 483 -2.08 -2.33 12.87
CA VAL A 483 -1.10 -3.25 13.48
C VAL A 483 -1.77 -3.99 14.62
N GLY A 484 -2.21 -5.21 14.34
CA GLY A 484 -2.98 -6.02 15.28
C GLY A 484 -3.75 -7.12 14.59
N ASP A 485 -3.79 -8.27 15.25
CA ASP A 485 -4.54 -9.44 14.81
C ASP A 485 -5.87 -9.62 15.57
N ALA A 486 -6.71 -10.52 15.06
CA ALA A 486 -7.91 -11.03 15.74
C ALA A 486 -8.33 -12.39 15.15
N SER A 487 -9.44 -12.95 15.62
CA SER A 487 -10.07 -14.11 15.00
C SER A 487 -11.58 -13.99 15.03
N PHE A 488 -12.32 -14.91 14.38
CA PHE A 488 -13.79 -14.94 14.47
C PHE A 488 -14.28 -15.19 15.90
N ASN A 489 -13.40 -15.72 16.78
CA ASN A 489 -13.72 -16.00 18.17
C ASN A 489 -13.43 -14.82 19.09
N LEU A 490 -14.13 -13.71 18.84
CA LEU A 490 -13.92 -12.42 19.50
C LEU A 490 -14.10 -12.46 21.02
N GLN A 491 -14.99 -13.34 21.52
CA GLN A 491 -15.36 -13.46 22.94
C GLN A 491 -14.87 -14.75 23.62
N GLY A 492 -14.06 -15.56 22.95
CA GLY A 492 -13.46 -16.76 23.57
C GLY A 492 -14.42 -17.93 23.80
N TYR A 493 -15.37 -18.13 22.89
CA TYR A 493 -16.27 -19.27 22.92
C TYR A 493 -15.57 -20.59 22.55
N ASN A 494 -15.93 -21.67 23.23
CA ASN A 494 -15.47 -23.04 22.97
C ASN A 494 -13.94 -23.20 22.76
N GLU A 495 -13.13 -22.70 23.70
CA GLU A 495 -11.66 -22.81 23.67
C GLU A 495 -11.12 -24.25 23.53
N ALA A 496 -11.90 -25.25 23.95
CA ALA A 496 -11.53 -26.67 23.81
C ALA A 496 -11.25 -27.05 22.34
N ASP A 497 -12.05 -26.45 21.46
CA ASP A 497 -12.10 -26.69 20.02
C ASP A 497 -11.29 -25.63 19.25
N TYR A 498 -11.45 -24.35 19.59
CA TYR A 498 -10.81 -23.23 18.87
C TYR A 498 -9.44 -22.81 19.43
N GLY A 499 -8.96 -23.47 20.49
CA GLY A 499 -7.70 -23.12 21.15
C GLY A 499 -7.87 -22.05 22.23
N ILE A 500 -6.76 -21.74 22.90
CA ILE A 500 -6.73 -20.74 23.98
C ILE A 500 -7.17 -19.40 23.40
N TRP A 501 -8.11 -18.75 24.08
CA TRP A 501 -8.58 -17.44 23.64
C TRP A 501 -7.48 -16.38 23.83
N THR A 502 -7.21 -15.65 22.74
CA THR A 502 -6.37 -14.45 22.75
C THR A 502 -7.27 -13.26 22.41
N PRO A 503 -7.34 -12.22 23.26
CA PRO A 503 -8.14 -11.03 22.97
C PRO A 503 -7.74 -10.38 21.63
N PRO A 504 -8.71 -9.93 20.82
CA PRO A 504 -8.42 -9.17 19.61
C PRO A 504 -7.61 -7.91 19.91
N VAL A 505 -6.52 -7.67 19.16
CA VAL A 505 -5.78 -6.40 19.22
C VAL A 505 -6.56 -5.32 18.46
N ILE A 506 -7.02 -5.66 17.25
CA ILE A 506 -7.93 -4.85 16.43
C ILE A 506 -8.99 -5.78 15.84
N PRO A 507 -10.28 -5.65 16.21
CA PRO A 507 -11.32 -6.51 15.68
C PRO A 507 -11.46 -6.36 14.16
N PRO A 508 -11.89 -7.42 13.45
CA PRO A 508 -12.26 -7.35 12.05
C PRO A 508 -13.48 -6.45 11.85
N TYR A 509 -13.67 -5.94 10.64
CA TYR A 509 -14.97 -5.45 10.20
C TYR A 509 -15.70 -6.61 9.50
N LEU A 510 -16.65 -7.27 10.17
CA LEU A 510 -17.36 -8.43 9.61
C LEU A 510 -18.64 -8.03 8.86
N ASP A 511 -18.83 -8.58 7.66
CA ASP A 511 -20.02 -8.36 6.85
C ASP A 511 -20.40 -9.60 5.99
N PHE A 512 -21.69 -9.81 5.78
CA PHE A 512 -22.26 -10.88 4.94
C PHE A 512 -22.23 -10.48 3.46
N ILE A 513 -21.02 -10.28 2.92
CA ILE A 513 -20.83 -9.72 1.58
C ILE A 513 -20.36 -10.75 0.55
N ASP A 514 -19.82 -11.89 0.99
CA ASP A 514 -19.39 -12.96 0.12
C ASP A 514 -20.60 -13.82 -0.28
N PRO A 515 -20.97 -13.92 -1.57
CA PRO A 515 -22.16 -14.64 -2.02
C PRO A 515 -22.12 -16.14 -1.75
N ASP A 516 -20.93 -16.73 -1.66
CA ASP A 516 -20.75 -18.18 -1.55
C ASP A 516 -20.25 -18.59 -0.16
N GLN A 517 -19.66 -17.66 0.60
CA GLN A 517 -19.22 -17.88 1.98
C GLN A 517 -20.13 -17.26 3.05
N GLY A 518 -20.73 -16.10 2.77
CA GLY A 518 -21.45 -15.26 3.73
C GLY A 518 -20.53 -14.26 4.44
N GLU A 519 -20.39 -14.40 5.77
CA GLU A 519 -19.66 -13.46 6.62
C GLU A 519 -18.12 -13.59 6.47
N VAL A 520 -17.46 -12.47 6.13
CA VAL A 520 -16.00 -12.35 5.96
C VAL A 520 -15.48 -11.03 6.53
N PRO A 521 -14.17 -10.89 6.85
CA PRO A 521 -13.60 -9.62 7.25
C PRO A 521 -13.40 -8.71 6.01
N VAL A 522 -13.70 -7.42 6.19
CA VAL A 522 -13.73 -6.41 5.14
C VAL A 522 -12.90 -5.19 5.58
N ASP A 523 -11.58 -5.35 5.61
CA ASP A 523 -10.69 -4.27 6.08
C ASP A 523 -10.79 -3.00 5.21
N ALA A 524 -11.24 -3.12 3.96
CA ALA A 524 -11.51 -1.96 3.11
C ALA A 524 -12.50 -0.98 3.75
N TYR A 525 -13.47 -1.46 4.54
CA TYR A 525 -14.43 -0.56 5.20
C TYR A 525 -13.79 0.40 6.19
N PHE A 526 -12.63 0.09 6.78
CA PHE A 526 -11.95 1.06 7.63
C PHE A 526 -11.51 2.32 6.88
N GLY A 527 -11.30 2.21 5.56
CA GLY A 527 -10.93 3.32 4.68
C GLY A 527 -12.09 3.99 3.94
N ASP A 528 -13.29 3.42 4.01
CA ASP A 528 -14.53 3.95 3.40
C ASP A 528 -15.18 4.96 4.35
N VAL A 529 -14.87 6.24 4.12
CA VAL A 529 -15.22 7.31 5.06
C VAL A 529 -16.55 7.98 4.76
N ASP A 530 -17.09 7.82 3.55
CA ASP A 530 -18.37 8.40 3.14
C ASP A 530 -19.50 7.36 2.92
N SER A 531 -19.19 6.08 3.14
CA SER A 531 -20.12 4.95 3.03
C SER A 531 -20.62 4.70 1.61
N ASP A 532 -19.83 5.03 0.58
CA ASP A 532 -20.15 4.74 -0.82
C ASP A 532 -19.77 3.32 -1.27
N GLY A 533 -19.10 2.55 -0.39
CA GLY A 533 -18.65 1.19 -0.66
C GLY A 533 -17.26 1.10 -1.30
N SER A 534 -16.55 2.22 -1.43
CA SER A 534 -15.17 2.33 -1.91
C SER A 534 -14.31 3.02 -0.83
N PRO A 535 -13.10 2.53 -0.54
CA PRO A 535 -12.26 3.20 0.45
C PRO A 535 -11.54 4.43 -0.13
N GLU A 536 -11.60 5.57 0.55
CA GLU A 536 -10.77 6.76 0.29
C GLU A 536 -9.33 6.56 0.77
N LEU A 537 -9.15 5.80 1.85
CA LEU A 537 -7.83 5.47 2.41
C LEU A 537 -7.41 4.06 1.97
N ALA A 538 -6.20 3.92 1.46
CA ALA A 538 -5.63 2.60 1.22
C ALA A 538 -5.30 1.91 2.57
N VAL A 539 -6.00 0.83 2.87
CA VAL A 539 -5.86 0.06 4.12
C VAL A 539 -4.90 -1.11 3.93
N GLY A 540 -3.95 -1.26 4.84
CA GLY A 540 -3.16 -2.48 5.01
C GLY A 540 -3.12 -2.93 6.47
N ARG A 541 -2.87 -4.22 6.69
CA ARG A 541 -2.84 -4.85 8.01
C ARG A 541 -1.54 -5.62 8.25
N LEU A 542 -0.96 -5.47 9.44
CA LEU A 542 0.04 -6.37 10.01
C LEU A 542 -0.66 -7.20 11.11
N PRO A 543 -1.12 -8.44 10.81
CA PRO A 543 -1.73 -9.32 11.81
C PRO A 543 -0.68 -9.83 12.80
N VAL A 544 -0.62 -9.19 13.97
CA VAL A 544 0.29 -9.51 15.08
C VAL A 544 -0.45 -9.55 16.42
N TYR A 545 -0.21 -10.59 17.23
CA TYR A 545 -0.82 -10.74 18.56
C TYR A 545 0.05 -10.19 19.70
N THR A 546 1.36 -10.09 19.51
CA THR A 546 2.27 -9.63 20.56
C THR A 546 3.22 -8.52 20.09
N PRO A 547 3.73 -7.67 21.00
CA PRO A 547 4.77 -6.69 20.66
C PRO A 547 6.03 -7.33 20.05
N ALA A 548 6.34 -8.58 20.38
CA ALA A 548 7.49 -9.29 19.81
C ALA A 548 7.26 -9.66 18.33
N ASP A 549 6.05 -10.10 17.97
CA ASP A 549 5.67 -10.36 16.58
C ASP A 549 5.76 -9.05 15.77
N ALA A 550 5.26 -7.96 16.33
CA ALA A 550 5.33 -6.64 15.72
C ALA A 550 6.76 -6.17 15.46
N VAL A 551 7.69 -6.37 16.40
CA VAL A 551 9.12 -6.09 16.19
C VAL A 551 9.65 -6.91 15.02
N GLY A 552 9.36 -8.21 14.96
CA GLY A 552 9.83 -9.08 13.88
C GLY A 552 9.34 -8.65 12.50
N VAL A 553 8.07 -8.26 12.38
CA VAL A 553 7.50 -7.76 11.12
C VAL A 553 8.05 -6.39 10.74
N VAL A 554 8.21 -5.47 11.71
CA VAL A 554 8.81 -4.15 11.48
C VAL A 554 10.26 -4.28 11.04
N ASP A 555 11.06 -5.09 11.72
CA ASP A 555 12.45 -5.35 11.34
C ASP A 555 12.55 -5.95 9.94
N LYS A 556 11.62 -6.84 9.57
CA LYS A 556 11.53 -7.39 8.21
C LYS A 556 11.29 -6.30 7.16
N ILE A 557 10.34 -5.39 7.43
CA ILE A 557 10.03 -4.25 6.53
C ILE A 557 11.24 -3.32 6.39
N LEU A 558 11.87 -2.94 7.50
CA LEU A 558 13.03 -2.05 7.48
C LEU A 558 14.21 -2.70 6.75
N ALA A 559 14.49 -3.96 7.03
CA ALA A 559 15.56 -4.71 6.37
C ALA A 559 15.31 -4.84 4.86
N TYR A 560 14.07 -5.03 4.43
CA TYR A 560 13.71 -5.05 3.01
C TYR A 560 14.04 -3.72 2.31
N GLU A 561 13.67 -2.59 2.91
CA GLU A 561 13.86 -1.27 2.31
C GLU A 561 15.29 -0.72 2.39
N GLU A 562 16.13 -1.29 3.25
CA GLU A 562 17.54 -0.93 3.40
C GLU A 562 18.48 -1.75 2.50
N GLN A 563 17.97 -2.83 1.88
CA GLN A 563 18.79 -3.71 1.07
C GLN A 563 19.40 -2.99 -0.13
N PRO A 564 20.70 -3.23 -0.44
CA PRO A 564 21.29 -2.79 -1.70
C PRO A 564 20.67 -3.52 -2.88
N VAL A 565 20.87 -2.99 -4.10
CA VAL A 565 20.45 -3.66 -5.34
C VAL A 565 20.91 -5.11 -5.35
N ALA A 566 19.98 -6.02 -5.58
CA ALA A 566 20.24 -7.46 -5.62
C ALA A 566 19.46 -8.12 -6.77
N PRO A 567 19.96 -9.26 -7.31
CA PRO A 567 19.33 -9.93 -8.46
C PRO A 567 17.85 -10.29 -8.29
N TRP A 568 17.40 -10.53 -7.05
CA TRP A 568 16.00 -10.87 -6.76
C TRP A 568 15.03 -9.74 -7.13
N MET A 569 15.47 -8.47 -7.13
CA MET A 569 14.62 -7.30 -7.41
C MET A 569 14.13 -7.25 -8.86
N THR A 570 14.84 -7.91 -9.78
CA THR A 570 14.47 -8.04 -11.19
C THR A 570 13.92 -9.43 -11.52
N ARG A 571 13.49 -10.19 -10.50
CA ARG A 571 12.90 -11.52 -10.67
C ARG A 571 11.43 -11.54 -10.28
N THR A 572 10.64 -12.25 -11.06
CA THR A 572 9.24 -12.57 -10.76
C THR A 572 9.05 -14.09 -10.75
N LEU A 573 8.12 -14.58 -9.94
CA LEU A 573 7.77 -16.00 -9.85
C LEU A 573 6.29 -16.20 -10.12
N PHE A 574 5.95 -16.96 -11.14
CA PHE A 574 4.56 -17.32 -11.46
C PHE A 574 4.28 -18.76 -11.06
N VAL A 575 3.20 -18.96 -10.31
CA VAL A 575 2.85 -20.24 -9.72
C VAL A 575 1.41 -20.55 -10.10
N ALA A 576 1.17 -21.68 -10.75
CA ALA A 576 -0.18 -22.03 -11.22
C ALA A 576 -0.56 -23.45 -10.79
N ASP A 577 -1.81 -23.55 -10.33
CA ASP A 577 -2.55 -24.80 -10.20
C ASP A 577 -2.83 -25.42 -11.60
N ASP A 578 -3.00 -26.75 -11.67
CA ASP A 578 -3.45 -27.43 -12.89
C ASP A 578 -4.98 -27.68 -12.90
N GLY A 579 -5.64 -27.77 -11.75
CA GLY A 579 -7.09 -27.91 -11.60
C GLY A 579 -7.53 -29.23 -10.95
N SER A 580 -8.80 -29.34 -10.60
CA SER A 580 -9.31 -30.44 -9.76
C SER A 580 -9.37 -31.82 -10.45
N SER A 581 -9.68 -31.83 -11.74
CA SER A 581 -9.94 -33.05 -12.53
C SER A 581 -9.56 -32.92 -14.01
N SER A 582 -9.24 -31.71 -14.45
CA SER A 582 -8.79 -31.37 -15.79
C SER A 582 -8.04 -30.04 -15.74
N LEU A 583 -7.31 -29.71 -16.81
CA LEU A 583 -6.68 -28.39 -16.92
C LEU A 583 -7.72 -27.27 -16.89
N GLU A 584 -7.62 -26.39 -15.88
CA GLU A 584 -8.55 -25.27 -15.68
C GLU A 584 -8.00 -23.93 -16.22
N GLY A 585 -6.77 -23.88 -16.75
CA GLY A 585 -6.26 -22.71 -17.48
C GLY A 585 -5.67 -21.59 -16.59
N PHE A 586 -5.34 -21.86 -15.33
CA PHE A 586 -4.68 -20.89 -14.45
C PHE A 586 -3.32 -20.43 -14.99
N ALA A 587 -2.53 -21.34 -15.59
CA ALA A 587 -1.26 -21.02 -16.24
C ALA A 587 -1.45 -20.00 -17.39
N ASP A 588 -2.52 -20.12 -18.17
CA ASP A 588 -2.81 -19.20 -19.28
C ASP A 588 -3.07 -17.76 -18.78
N VAL A 589 -3.66 -17.60 -17.58
CA VAL A 589 -3.85 -16.27 -16.95
C VAL A 589 -2.50 -15.60 -16.69
N LEU A 590 -1.55 -16.37 -16.14
CA LEU A 590 -0.24 -15.86 -15.81
C LEU A 590 0.61 -15.58 -17.07
N ASP A 591 0.52 -16.43 -18.08
CA ASP A 591 1.18 -16.23 -19.37
C ASP A 591 0.63 -14.99 -20.11
N ASP A 592 -0.67 -14.73 -20.03
CA ASP A 592 -1.30 -13.50 -20.53
C ASP A 592 -0.75 -12.26 -19.82
N LEU A 593 -0.65 -12.29 -18.49
CA LEU A 593 -0.08 -11.19 -17.69
C LEU A 593 1.41 -10.96 -18.03
N GLN A 594 2.18 -12.04 -18.20
CA GLN A 594 3.58 -11.96 -18.61
C GLN A 594 3.71 -11.24 -19.95
N THR A 595 2.96 -11.73 -20.95
CA THR A 595 3.09 -11.29 -22.33
C THR A 595 2.61 -9.86 -22.53
N ALA A 596 1.55 -9.46 -21.82
CA ALA A 596 0.94 -8.15 -22.00
C ALA A 596 1.65 -7.02 -21.24
N TYR A 597 2.26 -7.29 -20.09
CA TYR A 597 2.70 -6.24 -19.17
C TYR A 597 4.15 -6.35 -18.69
N LEU A 598 4.75 -7.54 -18.60
CA LEU A 598 6.09 -7.65 -18.03
C LEU A 598 7.16 -7.15 -19.01
N PRO A 599 8.02 -6.20 -18.60
CA PRO A 599 9.12 -5.76 -19.44
C PRO A 599 10.17 -6.86 -19.54
N SER A 600 10.82 -6.97 -20.71
CA SER A 600 11.88 -7.97 -20.97
C SER A 600 13.11 -7.86 -20.05
N SER A 601 13.21 -6.79 -19.27
CA SER A 601 14.22 -6.60 -18.24
C SER A 601 14.01 -7.44 -16.99
N LEU A 602 12.80 -7.98 -16.77
CA LEU A 602 12.50 -8.86 -15.63
C LEU A 602 12.67 -10.32 -16.05
N ALA A 603 13.34 -11.10 -15.20
CA ALA A 603 13.43 -12.54 -15.34
C ALA A 603 12.23 -13.19 -14.64
N THR A 604 11.49 -14.03 -15.36
CA THR A 604 10.34 -14.74 -14.80
C THR A 604 10.66 -16.23 -14.69
N ASP A 605 10.54 -16.76 -13.49
CA ASP A 605 10.53 -18.20 -13.22
C ASP A 605 9.07 -18.68 -13.12
N THR A 606 8.77 -19.86 -13.65
CA THR A 606 7.42 -20.47 -13.58
C THR A 606 7.46 -21.78 -12.79
N VAL A 607 6.40 -22.04 -12.03
CA VAL A 607 6.11 -23.33 -11.39
C VAL A 607 4.64 -23.63 -11.61
N TYR A 608 4.32 -24.28 -12.73
CA TYR A 608 2.97 -24.71 -13.06
C TYR A 608 2.85 -26.20 -12.78
N ILE A 609 1.89 -26.63 -11.94
CA ILE A 609 1.77 -28.03 -11.49
C ILE A 609 1.77 -29.02 -12.68
N GLN A 610 1.08 -28.65 -13.76
CA GLN A 610 0.97 -29.43 -14.99
C GLN A 610 2.32 -29.80 -15.65
N ASP A 611 3.39 -29.04 -15.38
CA ASP A 611 4.73 -29.31 -15.92
C ASP A 611 5.51 -30.35 -15.09
N TYR A 612 5.07 -30.63 -13.87
CA TYR A 612 5.74 -31.52 -12.92
C TYR A 612 4.97 -32.81 -12.65
N CYS A 613 3.63 -32.74 -12.65
CA CYS A 613 2.74 -33.84 -12.31
C CYS A 613 1.64 -33.97 -13.35
N SER A 614 1.83 -34.87 -14.31
CA SER A 614 0.85 -35.17 -15.36
C SER A 614 0.56 -36.67 -15.41
N PRO A 615 -0.72 -37.10 -15.56
CA PRO A 615 -1.92 -36.27 -15.72
C PRO A 615 -2.39 -35.63 -14.39
N VAL A 616 -3.30 -34.65 -14.50
CA VAL A 616 -3.99 -34.00 -13.36
C VAL A 616 -4.49 -35.05 -12.37
N SER A 617 -4.26 -34.82 -11.09
CA SER A 617 -4.56 -35.77 -10.01
C SER A 617 -4.90 -35.04 -8.73
N SER A 618 -5.84 -35.57 -7.95
CA SER A 618 -6.10 -35.08 -6.59
C SER A 618 -4.97 -35.42 -5.60
N SER A 619 -3.98 -36.21 -6.03
CA SER A 619 -2.82 -36.55 -5.19
C SER A 619 -1.82 -35.42 -5.22
N ARG A 620 -1.28 -35.10 -4.05
CA ARG A 620 -0.19 -34.15 -3.88
C ARG A 620 0.91 -34.28 -4.94
N CYS A 621 1.49 -33.15 -5.36
CA CYS A 621 2.61 -33.06 -6.31
C CYS A 621 3.94 -32.63 -5.64
N PRO A 622 4.70 -33.54 -4.99
CA PRO A 622 5.94 -33.18 -4.28
C PRO A 622 7.03 -32.55 -5.15
N SER A 623 7.09 -32.89 -6.44
CA SER A 623 8.04 -32.29 -7.39
C SER A 623 7.75 -30.81 -7.63
N ALA A 624 6.48 -30.43 -7.78
CA ALA A 624 6.08 -29.03 -7.87
C ALA A 624 6.28 -28.30 -6.54
N THR A 625 5.93 -28.90 -5.38
CA THR A 625 6.23 -28.31 -4.07
C THR A 625 7.72 -28.03 -3.91
N GLN A 626 8.58 -28.99 -4.28
CA GLN A 626 10.03 -28.82 -4.19
C GLN A 626 10.53 -27.73 -5.14
N ALA A 627 10.00 -27.67 -6.38
CA ALA A 627 10.33 -26.62 -7.32
C ALA A 627 9.92 -25.23 -6.79
N LEU A 628 8.69 -25.11 -6.28
CA LEU A 628 8.15 -23.89 -5.69
C LEU A 628 9.03 -23.41 -4.52
N THR A 629 9.24 -24.24 -3.51
CA THR A 629 10.03 -23.87 -2.32
C THR A 629 11.49 -23.56 -2.67
N THR A 630 12.07 -24.26 -3.65
CA THR A 630 13.43 -23.98 -4.13
C THR A 630 13.50 -22.64 -4.85
N THR A 631 12.59 -22.37 -5.78
CA THR A 631 12.59 -21.14 -6.58
C THR A 631 12.22 -19.93 -5.73
N TRP A 632 11.20 -20.04 -4.88
CA TRP A 632 10.84 -19.01 -3.90
C TRP A 632 12.02 -18.71 -2.96
N GLY A 633 12.70 -19.73 -2.45
CA GLY A 633 13.88 -19.56 -1.59
C GLY A 633 15.06 -18.83 -2.23
N GLN A 634 15.09 -18.66 -3.56
CA GLN A 634 16.09 -17.83 -4.24
C GLN A 634 15.76 -16.33 -4.24
N GLY A 635 14.53 -15.97 -3.85
CA GLY A 635 14.02 -14.61 -3.76
C GLY A 635 13.54 -14.00 -5.08
N ALA A 636 12.48 -13.20 -5.00
CA ALA A 636 11.86 -12.49 -6.11
C ALA A 636 11.23 -11.17 -5.61
N ALA A 637 10.97 -10.22 -6.51
CA ALA A 637 10.25 -8.99 -6.20
C ALA A 637 8.74 -9.20 -6.16
N LEU A 638 8.23 -10.06 -7.05
CA LEU A 638 6.82 -10.36 -7.21
C LEU A 638 6.64 -11.88 -7.31
N LEU A 639 5.68 -12.42 -6.57
CA LEU A 639 5.16 -13.77 -6.73
C LEU A 639 3.67 -13.66 -7.05
N THR A 640 3.23 -14.30 -8.13
CA THR A 640 1.82 -14.32 -8.49
C THR A 640 1.33 -15.76 -8.55
N TYR A 641 0.36 -16.06 -7.71
CA TYR A 641 -0.30 -17.36 -7.65
C TYR A 641 -1.66 -17.26 -8.32
N ALA A 642 -1.99 -18.25 -9.16
CA ALA A 642 -3.33 -18.43 -9.70
C ALA A 642 -3.75 -19.90 -9.53
N GLY A 643 -4.87 -20.13 -8.84
CA GLY A 643 -5.30 -21.49 -8.55
C GLY A 643 -6.40 -21.60 -7.51
N HIS A 644 -6.73 -22.82 -7.13
CA HIS A 644 -7.59 -23.05 -5.97
C HIS A 644 -6.84 -22.71 -4.68
N GLY A 645 -7.52 -22.02 -3.78
CA GLY A 645 -6.99 -21.71 -2.45
C GLY A 645 -7.80 -22.40 -1.36
N SER A 646 -7.13 -22.78 -0.29
CA SER A 646 -7.76 -22.97 1.00
C SER A 646 -7.06 -22.11 2.03
N ILE A 647 -7.61 -21.98 3.23
CA ILE A 647 -7.07 -21.08 4.27
C ILE A 647 -5.57 -21.35 4.45
N HIS A 648 -5.19 -22.61 4.61
CA HIS A 648 -3.81 -23.00 4.93
C HIS A 648 -3.06 -23.67 3.78
N ARG A 649 -3.57 -23.61 2.53
CA ARG A 649 -2.91 -24.26 1.37
C ARG A 649 -3.23 -23.65 0.01
N TRP A 650 -2.34 -23.91 -0.95
CA TRP A 650 -2.55 -23.73 -2.38
C TRP A 650 -2.82 -25.05 -3.09
N ALA A 651 -3.68 -24.99 -4.10
CA ALA A 651 -4.21 -26.05 -4.95
C ALA A 651 -5.09 -27.10 -4.23
N HIS A 652 -6.00 -27.72 -4.99
CA HIS A 652 -6.89 -28.78 -4.48
C HIS A 652 -6.08 -30.01 -4.11
N GLU A 653 -5.24 -30.49 -5.02
CA GLU A 653 -4.09 -31.34 -4.73
C GLU A 653 -3.01 -30.47 -4.08
N PRO A 654 -2.69 -30.65 -2.79
CA PRO A 654 -1.93 -29.63 -2.10
C PRO A 654 -0.56 -29.37 -2.73
N LEU A 655 -0.38 -28.20 -3.33
CA LEU A 655 0.90 -27.73 -3.87
C LEU A 655 1.79 -27.25 -2.73
N LEU A 656 1.20 -26.49 -1.81
CA LEU A 656 1.88 -25.91 -0.66
C LEU A 656 0.92 -25.86 0.53
N PHE A 657 1.34 -26.37 1.67
CA PHE A 657 0.75 -26.03 2.97
C PHE A 657 1.56 -24.92 3.65
N ASN A 658 0.92 -24.17 4.55
CA ASN A 658 1.61 -23.15 5.33
C ASN A 658 2.87 -23.66 6.07
N GLU A 659 2.86 -24.87 6.63
CA GLU A 659 4.02 -25.42 7.35
C GLU A 659 5.22 -25.72 6.43
N GLU A 660 5.02 -25.86 5.13
CA GLU A 660 6.13 -26.06 4.18
C GLU A 660 6.93 -24.80 3.92
N MET A 661 6.34 -23.63 4.17
CA MET A 661 7.07 -22.37 4.08
C MET A 661 8.17 -22.25 5.14
N ILE A 662 8.12 -23.05 6.22
CA ILE A 662 9.22 -23.14 7.21
C ILE A 662 10.51 -23.62 6.55
N THR A 663 10.40 -24.42 5.48
CA THR A 663 11.55 -24.96 4.74
C THR A 663 12.26 -23.94 3.85
N LEU A 664 11.62 -22.79 3.57
CA LEU A 664 12.27 -21.69 2.86
C LEU A 664 13.52 -21.28 3.66
N PRO A 665 14.66 -20.98 3.02
CA PRO A 665 15.80 -20.42 3.74
C PRO A 665 15.43 -19.03 4.28
N ALA A 666 16.15 -18.57 5.31
CA ALA A 666 16.15 -17.14 5.62
C ALA A 666 16.56 -16.38 4.35
N MET A 667 15.73 -15.43 3.93
CA MET A 667 15.84 -14.80 2.61
C MET A 667 15.63 -13.31 2.70
N GLN A 668 16.47 -12.59 1.96
CA GLN A 668 16.41 -11.14 1.87
C GLN A 668 15.43 -10.69 0.76
N GLY A 669 15.35 -11.44 -0.34
CA GLY A 669 14.48 -11.15 -1.46
C GLY A 669 13.05 -11.62 -1.25
N LEU A 670 12.33 -10.92 -0.40
CA LEU A 670 10.95 -11.23 -0.03
C LEU A 670 9.97 -10.71 -1.10
N PRO A 671 9.27 -11.59 -1.83
CA PRO A 671 8.29 -11.14 -2.83
C PRO A 671 7.10 -10.44 -2.18
N PHE A 672 6.51 -9.51 -2.91
CA PHE A 672 5.09 -9.19 -2.73
C PHE A 672 4.27 -10.28 -3.43
N ILE A 673 3.29 -10.84 -2.73
CA ILE A 673 2.42 -11.89 -3.27
C ILE A 673 1.13 -11.25 -3.79
N LEU A 674 0.77 -11.59 -5.02
CA LEU A 674 -0.56 -11.37 -5.56
C LEU A 674 -1.26 -12.72 -5.73
N SER A 675 -2.35 -12.94 -5.00
CA SER A 675 -3.09 -14.20 -5.04
C SER A 675 -4.39 -14.05 -5.83
N LEU A 676 -4.54 -14.90 -6.84
CA LEU A 676 -5.74 -15.10 -7.65
C LEU A 676 -6.34 -16.46 -7.26
N ASP A 677 -6.96 -16.51 -6.08
CA ASP A 677 -7.38 -17.73 -5.39
C ASP A 677 -8.49 -17.47 -4.35
N CYS A 678 -8.68 -18.39 -3.39
CA CYS A 678 -9.56 -18.19 -2.24
C CYS A 678 -8.75 -18.12 -0.94
N TRP A 679 -9.19 -17.30 0.03
CA TRP A 679 -8.73 -17.29 1.43
C TRP A 679 -7.27 -16.94 1.76
N ASP A 680 -6.41 -16.60 0.81
CA ASP A 680 -5.03 -16.19 1.15
C ASP A 680 -4.98 -14.95 2.05
N GLY A 681 -5.94 -14.03 1.88
CA GLY A 681 -6.14 -12.85 2.74
C GLY A 681 -6.99 -13.11 3.98
N TYR A 682 -7.39 -14.36 4.28
CA TYR A 682 -8.35 -14.68 5.33
C TYR A 682 -7.71 -14.86 6.71
N TRP A 683 -7.15 -13.78 7.23
CA TRP A 683 -6.42 -13.70 8.51
C TRP A 683 -7.29 -13.95 9.77
N LEU A 684 -8.61 -14.13 9.63
CA LEU A 684 -9.55 -14.29 10.74
C LEU A 684 -9.49 -15.67 11.42
N PHE A 685 -8.80 -16.65 10.84
CA PHE A 685 -8.80 -18.02 11.34
C PHE A 685 -7.78 -18.21 12.48
N PRO A 686 -8.20 -18.72 13.65
CA PRO A 686 -7.28 -18.99 14.74
C PRO A 686 -6.30 -20.12 14.36
N PRO A 687 -5.13 -20.21 15.00
CA PRO A 687 -4.15 -21.25 14.71
C PRO A 687 -4.72 -22.67 14.80
N ARG A 688 -5.68 -22.93 15.70
CA ARG A 688 -6.30 -24.25 15.86
C ARG A 688 -7.77 -24.23 15.43
N TYR A 689 -8.16 -25.20 14.59
CA TYR A 689 -9.54 -25.39 14.16
C TYR A 689 -9.93 -26.88 14.20
N PRO A 690 -11.02 -27.26 14.89
CA PRO A 690 -11.28 -28.67 15.26
C PRO A 690 -11.34 -29.66 14.09
N PRO A 691 -12.01 -29.36 12.97
CA PRO A 691 -12.05 -30.24 11.80
C PRO A 691 -10.67 -30.55 11.20
N LEU A 692 -9.66 -29.72 11.46
CA LEU A 692 -8.31 -29.81 10.87
C LEU A 692 -7.24 -30.28 11.88
N GLY A 693 -7.65 -30.71 13.07
CA GLY A 693 -6.78 -31.37 14.05
C GLY A 693 -5.80 -30.42 14.76
N SER A 694 -4.52 -30.78 14.78
CA SER A 694 -3.44 -30.01 15.44
C SER A 694 -2.60 -29.18 14.47
N ARG A 695 -3.04 -29.03 13.21
CA ARG A 695 -2.36 -28.20 12.22
C ARG A 695 -2.60 -26.73 12.53
N ASP A 696 -1.62 -25.90 12.20
CA ASP A 696 -1.82 -24.47 12.20
C ASP A 696 -2.65 -24.13 10.95
N VAL A 697 -3.80 -23.48 11.10
CA VAL A 697 -4.71 -23.24 9.96
C VAL A 697 -4.83 -21.77 9.59
N ARG A 698 -3.92 -20.92 10.08
CA ARG A 698 -3.84 -19.53 9.65
C ARG A 698 -3.54 -19.41 8.17
N SER A 699 -3.94 -18.27 7.58
CA SER A 699 -3.90 -18.12 6.14
C SER A 699 -2.47 -18.20 5.58
N ILE A 700 -2.30 -18.62 4.32
CA ILE A 700 -1.00 -18.54 3.64
C ILE A 700 -0.45 -17.12 3.69
N GLY A 701 -1.31 -16.11 3.51
CA GLY A 701 -0.92 -14.71 3.61
C GLY A 701 -0.43 -14.30 4.99
N GLU A 702 -1.11 -14.69 6.07
CA GLU A 702 -0.64 -14.42 7.44
C GLU A 702 0.70 -15.12 7.69
N TRP A 703 0.84 -16.38 7.26
CA TRP A 703 2.08 -17.11 7.43
C TRP A 703 3.25 -16.48 6.68
N ALA A 704 3.07 -16.17 5.40
CA ALA A 704 4.11 -15.60 4.56
C ALA A 704 4.51 -14.18 5.02
N THR A 705 3.58 -13.40 5.58
CA THR A 705 3.78 -11.98 5.87
C THR A 705 4.04 -11.64 7.33
N THR A 706 3.54 -12.40 8.31
CA THR A 706 3.71 -12.06 9.74
C THR A 706 4.28 -13.17 10.60
N VAL A 707 3.86 -14.43 10.40
CA VAL A 707 4.41 -15.57 11.17
C VAL A 707 5.89 -15.77 10.83
N LEU A 708 6.24 -15.64 9.55
CA LEU A 708 7.61 -15.76 9.06
C LEU A 708 8.24 -14.36 8.95
N THR A 709 9.16 -14.06 9.88
CA THR A 709 9.80 -12.74 9.98
C THR A 709 11.18 -12.66 9.31
N ASP A 710 11.76 -13.79 8.90
CA ASP A 710 13.06 -13.87 8.21
C ASP A 710 12.98 -14.51 6.81
N ARG A 711 11.78 -14.89 6.37
CA ARG A 711 11.48 -15.57 5.10
C ARG A 711 10.02 -15.33 4.69
N GLY A 712 9.58 -15.93 3.58
CA GLY A 712 8.21 -15.79 3.09
C GLY A 712 8.07 -14.60 2.16
N ALA A 713 7.25 -13.62 2.54
CA ALA A 713 6.87 -12.47 1.72
C ALA A 713 6.98 -11.15 2.50
N ILE A 714 7.10 -10.04 1.75
CA ILE A 714 7.11 -8.68 2.32
C ILE A 714 5.69 -8.13 2.51
N GLY A 715 4.75 -8.62 1.71
CA GLY A 715 3.33 -8.33 1.80
C GLY A 715 2.55 -9.25 0.86
N LEU A 716 1.23 -9.31 1.04
CA LEU A 716 0.32 -10.08 0.21
C LEU A 716 -0.95 -9.28 -0.07
N PHE A 717 -1.46 -9.34 -1.30
CA PHE A 717 -2.81 -8.89 -1.64
C PHE A 717 -3.63 -10.08 -2.13
N GLY A 718 -4.61 -10.48 -1.34
CA GLY A 718 -5.41 -11.69 -1.57
C GLY A 718 -6.81 -11.58 -0.95
N PRO A 719 -7.74 -12.44 -1.36
CA PRO A 719 -9.12 -12.38 -0.89
C PRO A 719 -9.24 -12.93 0.53
N ALA A 720 -10.02 -12.25 1.38
CA ALA A 720 -10.40 -12.74 2.71
C ALA A 720 -11.61 -13.68 2.69
N GLY A 721 -12.15 -13.95 1.51
CA GLY A 721 -13.26 -14.85 1.26
C GLY A 721 -12.99 -15.75 0.05
N LEU A 722 -14.06 -16.21 -0.59
CA LEU A 722 -14.00 -16.95 -1.84
C LEU A 722 -13.76 -15.99 -3.01
N GLY A 723 -13.02 -16.47 -4.00
CA GLY A 723 -12.53 -15.72 -5.15
C GLY A 723 -13.08 -16.23 -6.49
N TYR A 724 -12.99 -15.38 -7.51
CA TYR A 724 -13.39 -15.71 -8.88
C TYR A 724 -12.30 -15.24 -9.84
N VAL A 725 -11.58 -16.18 -10.45
CA VAL A 725 -10.47 -15.91 -11.38
C VAL A 725 -10.87 -14.94 -12.48
N TYR A 726 -12.12 -15.00 -12.95
CA TYR A 726 -12.66 -14.03 -13.93
C TYR A 726 -12.44 -12.56 -13.49
N THR A 727 -12.75 -12.26 -12.24
CA THR A 727 -12.64 -10.91 -11.65
C THR A 727 -11.20 -10.61 -11.24
N GLU A 728 -10.51 -11.59 -10.67
CA GLU A 728 -9.13 -11.48 -10.20
C GLU A 728 -8.16 -11.24 -11.36
N LYS A 729 -8.45 -11.80 -12.54
CA LYS A 729 -7.73 -11.48 -13.78
C LYS A 729 -7.83 -10.00 -14.12
N GLN A 730 -9.01 -9.37 -13.98
CA GLN A 730 -9.18 -7.93 -14.26
C GLN A 730 -8.42 -7.08 -13.24
N MET A 731 -8.51 -7.46 -11.98
CA MET A 731 -7.78 -6.83 -10.88
C MET A 731 -6.25 -6.91 -11.09
N SER A 732 -5.73 -8.10 -11.39
CA SER A 732 -4.29 -8.32 -11.64
C SER A 732 -3.79 -7.58 -12.88
N GLN A 733 -4.58 -7.54 -13.96
CA GLN A 733 -4.27 -6.73 -15.14
C GLN A 733 -4.13 -5.25 -14.79
N ALA A 734 -5.03 -4.69 -13.99
CA ALA A 734 -4.95 -3.29 -13.55
C ALA A 734 -3.72 -3.02 -12.67
N MET A 735 -3.37 -3.96 -11.78
CA MET A 735 -2.14 -3.87 -11.00
C MET A 735 -0.89 -3.94 -11.88
N TYR A 736 -0.82 -4.88 -12.82
CA TYR A 736 0.32 -5.05 -13.72
C TYR A 736 0.49 -3.84 -14.64
N ASP A 737 -0.60 -3.29 -15.15
CA ASP A 737 -0.58 -2.02 -15.89
C ASP A 737 -0.08 -0.87 -15.00
N GLY A 738 -0.58 -0.79 -13.77
CA GLY A 738 -0.11 0.17 -12.76
C GLY A 738 1.40 0.10 -12.53
N MET A 739 1.93 -1.09 -12.26
CA MET A 739 3.35 -1.31 -11.98
C MET A 739 4.21 -1.02 -13.21
N PHE A 740 3.95 -1.68 -14.34
CA PHE A 740 4.91 -1.74 -15.44
C PHE A 740 4.66 -0.72 -16.55
N ASN A 741 3.43 -0.18 -16.65
CA ASN A 741 3.08 0.85 -17.63
C ASN A 741 2.81 2.24 -17.03
N GLN A 742 2.60 2.35 -15.72
CA GLN A 742 2.30 3.64 -15.09
C GLN A 742 3.27 4.03 -13.97
N GLY A 743 4.18 3.13 -13.58
CA GLY A 743 5.20 3.41 -12.57
C GLY A 743 4.65 3.50 -11.14
N VAL A 744 3.53 2.81 -10.85
CA VAL A 744 2.92 2.78 -9.52
C VAL A 744 3.46 1.59 -8.73
N PHE A 745 4.30 1.90 -7.74
CA PHE A 745 5.03 0.91 -6.95
C PHE A 745 4.69 0.92 -5.46
N ARG A 746 3.93 1.91 -5.00
CA ARG A 746 3.46 1.94 -3.63
C ARG A 746 2.27 1.00 -3.49
N LEU A 747 2.32 0.10 -2.50
CA LEU A 747 1.31 -0.96 -2.35
C LEU A 747 -0.11 -0.42 -2.22
N GLY A 748 -0.33 0.62 -1.43
CA GLY A 748 -1.64 1.22 -1.22
C GLY A 748 -2.24 1.79 -2.52
N GLU A 749 -1.46 2.55 -3.28
CA GLU A 749 -1.92 3.08 -4.59
C GLU A 749 -2.21 1.94 -5.58
N LEU A 750 -1.40 0.88 -5.53
CA LEU A 750 -1.54 -0.28 -6.39
C LEU A 750 -2.81 -1.10 -6.06
N THR A 751 -3.10 -1.32 -4.77
CA THR A 751 -4.31 -2.04 -4.35
C THR A 751 -5.57 -1.22 -4.61
N GLN A 752 -5.52 0.11 -4.48
CA GLN A 752 -6.65 0.99 -4.85
C GLN A 752 -7.00 0.87 -6.34
N ARG A 753 -6.00 0.91 -7.23
CA ARG A 753 -6.21 0.67 -8.67
C ARG A 753 -6.84 -0.68 -8.96
N ALA A 754 -6.42 -1.70 -8.21
CA ALA A 754 -6.98 -3.04 -8.29
C ALA A 754 -8.48 -3.01 -7.95
N ARG A 755 -8.85 -2.39 -6.82
CA ARG A 755 -10.26 -2.25 -6.37
C ARG A 755 -11.10 -1.45 -7.35
N GLU A 756 -10.60 -0.33 -7.85
CA GLU A 756 -11.31 0.52 -8.84
C GLU A 756 -11.70 -0.28 -10.09
N ALA A 757 -10.78 -1.11 -10.59
CA ALA A 757 -10.99 -1.95 -11.79
C ALA A 757 -12.11 -3.00 -11.60
N ILE A 758 -12.36 -3.42 -10.37
CA ILE A 758 -13.37 -4.41 -10.01
C ILE A 758 -14.43 -3.86 -9.05
N SER A 759 -14.63 -2.53 -9.01
CA SER A 759 -15.52 -1.82 -8.05
C SER A 759 -16.96 -2.33 -8.02
N TRP A 760 -17.41 -2.92 -9.13
CA TRP A 760 -18.72 -3.56 -9.28
C TRP A 760 -18.82 -4.93 -8.58
N SER A 761 -17.72 -5.53 -8.12
CA SER A 761 -17.62 -6.85 -7.50
C SER A 761 -17.48 -6.75 -5.97
N TYR A 762 -17.92 -7.77 -5.24
CA TYR A 762 -17.69 -7.88 -3.79
C TYR A 762 -16.20 -8.03 -3.46
N LEU A 763 -15.41 -8.59 -4.39
CA LEU A 763 -13.96 -8.75 -4.25
C LEU A 763 -13.22 -7.41 -4.09
N ALA A 764 -13.77 -6.31 -4.62
CA ALA A 764 -13.22 -4.97 -4.37
C ALA A 764 -13.21 -4.60 -2.89
N ARG A 765 -13.99 -5.28 -2.04
CA ARG A 765 -14.08 -5.05 -0.60
C ARG A 765 -13.38 -6.15 0.21
N THR A 766 -13.53 -7.41 -0.20
CA THR A 766 -13.00 -8.56 0.54
C THR A 766 -11.51 -8.84 0.29
N TYR A 767 -10.92 -8.30 -0.77
CA TYR A 767 -9.46 -8.32 -0.93
C TYR A 767 -8.77 -7.53 0.19
N THR A 768 -7.75 -8.12 0.79
CA THR A 768 -7.03 -7.56 1.94
C THR A 768 -5.55 -7.43 1.59
N LEU A 769 -4.96 -6.28 1.94
CA LEU A 769 -3.52 -6.08 1.91
C LEU A 769 -2.95 -6.46 3.28
N LEU A 770 -2.27 -7.61 3.34
CA LEU A 770 -1.44 -7.98 4.48
C LEU A 770 -0.05 -7.38 4.26
N GLY A 771 0.22 -6.25 4.88
CA GLY A 771 1.43 -5.46 4.67
C GLY A 771 1.23 -3.96 4.90
N ASP A 772 2.33 -3.22 4.82
CA ASP A 772 2.32 -1.76 4.93
C ASP A 772 1.86 -1.12 3.61
N PRO A 773 0.73 -0.38 3.56
CA PRO A 773 0.23 0.25 2.33
C PRO A 773 1.17 1.35 1.81
N THR A 774 2.11 1.82 2.61
CA THR A 774 3.08 2.83 2.19
C THR A 774 4.40 2.24 1.71
N LEU A 775 4.58 0.92 1.81
CA LEU A 775 5.74 0.21 1.27
C LEU A 775 5.82 0.36 -0.25
N MET A 776 7.04 0.47 -0.76
CA MET A 776 7.32 0.53 -2.19
C MET A 776 8.03 -0.72 -2.68
N LEU A 777 7.57 -1.24 -3.82
CA LEU A 777 8.25 -2.30 -4.55
C LEU A 777 9.57 -1.79 -5.17
N PRO A 778 10.58 -2.65 -5.37
CA PRO A 778 11.98 -2.25 -5.62
C PRO A 778 12.28 -1.87 -7.08
N TRP A 779 11.26 -1.54 -7.89
CA TRP A 779 11.44 -1.19 -9.30
C TRP A 779 11.80 0.29 -9.51
N TRP A 780 12.20 0.65 -10.74
CA TRP A 780 12.78 1.97 -11.06
C TRP A 780 11.72 3.06 -11.07
N GLU A 781 12.09 4.22 -10.55
CA GLU A 781 11.31 5.46 -10.69
C GLU A 781 11.78 6.30 -11.89
N ALA A 782 13.05 6.15 -12.31
CA ALA A 782 13.63 6.89 -13.43
C ALA A 782 14.66 6.07 -14.21
N LEU A 783 14.85 6.39 -15.49
CA LEU A 783 15.90 5.83 -16.35
C LEU A 783 16.96 6.88 -16.70
N ALA A 784 18.22 6.46 -16.79
CA ALA A 784 19.34 7.25 -17.29
C ALA A 784 20.15 6.46 -18.32
N VAL A 785 20.72 7.14 -19.32
CA VAL A 785 21.59 6.55 -20.33
C VAL A 785 23.00 7.13 -20.18
N THR A 786 24.01 6.26 -20.11
CA THR A 786 25.42 6.65 -20.02
C THR A 786 26.24 5.96 -21.12
N PRO A 787 26.95 6.70 -21.99
CA PRO A 787 26.94 8.17 -22.11
C PRO A 787 25.62 8.69 -22.72
N ALA A 788 25.22 9.91 -22.38
CA ALA A 788 24.02 10.57 -22.92
C ALA A 788 24.15 10.94 -24.42
N THR A 789 25.36 10.88 -24.97
CA THR A 789 25.65 11.12 -26.38
C THR A 789 26.65 10.09 -26.90
N ILE A 790 26.34 9.46 -28.02
CA ILE A 790 27.25 8.58 -28.77
C ILE A 790 27.46 9.09 -30.20
N THR A 791 28.55 8.66 -30.83
CA THR A 791 28.89 9.04 -32.21
C THR A 791 28.95 7.79 -33.09
N VAL A 792 28.39 7.88 -34.29
CA VAL A 792 28.42 6.82 -35.31
C VAL A 792 28.70 7.43 -36.67
N THR A 793 29.41 6.68 -37.52
CA THR A 793 29.69 7.12 -38.89
C THR A 793 28.45 6.92 -39.77
N ALA A 794 28.23 7.84 -40.72
CA ALA A 794 27.15 7.71 -41.70
C ALA A 794 27.17 6.33 -42.39
N HIS A 795 26.00 5.71 -42.53
CA HIS A 795 25.81 4.41 -43.17
C HIS A 795 26.57 3.22 -42.54
N THR A 796 27.07 3.34 -41.31
CA THR A 796 27.59 2.19 -40.54
C THR A 796 26.59 1.71 -39.50
N THR A 797 26.78 0.48 -39.02
CA THR A 797 25.95 -0.14 -37.99
C THR A 797 26.67 -0.16 -36.64
N LEU A 798 25.98 0.23 -35.58
CA LEU A 798 26.44 0.23 -34.19
C LEU A 798 25.46 -0.56 -33.32
N SER A 799 25.96 -1.39 -32.39
CA SER A 799 25.12 -2.03 -31.39
C SER A 799 24.85 -1.07 -30.23
N LEU A 800 23.59 -0.62 -30.06
CA LEU A 800 23.21 0.26 -28.96
C LEU A 800 23.43 -0.38 -27.58
N PRO A 801 23.08 -1.67 -27.34
CA PRO A 801 23.37 -2.34 -26.07
C PRO A 801 24.86 -2.40 -25.70
N ALA A 802 25.76 -2.32 -26.69
CA ALA A 802 27.20 -2.28 -26.45
C ALA A 802 27.76 -0.84 -26.34
N ALA A 803 27.05 0.16 -26.87
CA ALA A 803 27.50 1.55 -26.95
C ALA A 803 27.07 2.39 -25.74
N VAL A 804 25.97 2.04 -25.09
CA VAL A 804 25.41 2.75 -23.95
C VAL A 804 24.95 1.79 -22.86
N THR A 805 25.05 2.23 -21.61
CA THR A 805 24.46 1.56 -20.45
C THR A 805 23.20 2.32 -20.04
N VAL A 806 22.08 1.61 -19.91
CA VAL A 806 20.85 2.18 -19.37
C VAL A 806 20.71 1.73 -17.93
N THR A 807 20.55 2.70 -17.03
CA THR A 807 20.35 2.43 -15.60
C THR A 807 19.01 2.94 -15.14
N GLY A 808 18.23 2.10 -14.47
CA GLY A 808 17.10 2.52 -13.65
C GLY A 808 17.60 3.00 -12.29
N THR A 809 16.98 4.04 -11.73
CA THR A 809 17.23 4.48 -10.36
C THR A 809 15.99 4.20 -9.52
N THR A 810 16.15 3.49 -8.40
CA THR A 810 15.07 3.33 -7.40
C THR A 810 14.91 4.64 -6.64
N ARG A 811 13.75 4.85 -6.01
CA ARG A 811 13.51 6.01 -5.13
C ARG A 811 14.49 6.08 -3.94
N PHE A 812 15.09 4.95 -3.57
CA PHE A 812 16.13 4.87 -2.54
C PHE A 812 17.53 5.26 -3.06
N GLY A 813 17.63 5.78 -4.29
CA GLY A 813 18.86 6.31 -4.89
C GLY A 813 19.78 5.23 -5.46
N GLN A 814 19.29 4.01 -5.64
CA GLN A 814 20.09 2.89 -6.09
C GLN A 814 19.96 2.72 -7.61
N ALA A 815 21.08 2.60 -8.33
CA ALA A 815 21.09 2.43 -9.77
C ALA A 815 21.28 0.96 -10.19
N PHE A 816 20.53 0.50 -11.18
CA PHE A 816 20.61 -0.86 -11.73
C PHE A 816 20.63 -0.82 -13.24
N VAL A 817 21.44 -1.67 -13.87
CA VAL A 817 21.44 -1.79 -15.33
C VAL A 817 20.14 -2.46 -15.77
N VAL A 818 19.43 -1.82 -16.69
CA VAL A 818 18.16 -2.31 -17.23
C VAL A 818 18.39 -2.68 -18.69
N PRO A 819 18.06 -3.92 -19.11
CA PRO A 819 17.96 -4.25 -20.53
C PRO A 819 16.83 -3.42 -21.17
N PRO A 820 17.15 -2.43 -22.02
CA PRO A 820 16.14 -1.54 -22.56
C PRO A 820 15.65 -2.05 -23.93
N SER A 821 14.49 -1.57 -24.36
CA SER A 821 14.15 -1.51 -25.78
C SER A 821 14.47 -0.10 -26.31
N TRP A 822 14.55 0.05 -27.63
CA TRP A 822 15.04 1.30 -28.24
C TRP A 822 14.09 1.82 -29.30
N THR A 823 13.99 3.14 -29.41
CA THR A 823 13.42 3.80 -30.59
C THR A 823 14.34 4.90 -31.07
N VAL A 824 14.43 5.07 -32.39
CA VAL A 824 15.27 6.09 -33.04
C VAL A 824 14.42 6.95 -33.96
N ALA A 825 14.65 8.27 -33.97
CA ALA A 825 13.89 9.19 -34.81
C ALA A 825 14.24 9.09 -36.31
N ALA A 826 15.41 8.55 -36.66
CA ALA A 826 15.88 8.36 -38.03
C ALA A 826 16.92 7.22 -38.10
N GLY A 827 17.16 6.67 -39.29
CA GLY A 827 17.96 5.46 -39.48
C GLY A 827 17.11 4.19 -39.44
N SER A 828 17.75 3.03 -39.29
CA SER A 828 17.04 1.76 -39.10
C SER A 828 17.59 1.02 -37.89
N LEU A 829 16.70 0.44 -37.09
CA LEU A 829 17.02 -0.34 -35.89
C LEU A 829 16.41 -1.74 -36.04
N ASP A 830 17.19 -2.78 -35.76
CA ASP A 830 16.67 -4.16 -35.72
C ASP A 830 16.17 -4.56 -34.32
N GLY A 831 15.60 -5.77 -34.21
CA GLY A 831 15.06 -6.29 -32.95
C GLY A 831 16.12 -6.61 -31.87
N TRP A 832 17.41 -6.55 -32.20
CA TRP A 832 18.52 -6.80 -31.28
C TRP A 832 19.23 -5.51 -30.85
N GLY A 833 18.73 -4.34 -31.28
CA GLY A 833 19.32 -3.05 -30.96
C GLY A 833 20.51 -2.66 -31.85
N ALA A 834 20.68 -3.29 -33.02
CA ALA A 834 21.66 -2.86 -34.00
C ALA A 834 21.11 -1.67 -34.81
N PHE A 835 21.71 -0.51 -34.60
CA PHE A 835 21.34 0.75 -35.24
C PHE A 835 22.21 1.00 -36.48
N THR A 836 21.59 1.15 -37.64
CA THR A 836 22.26 1.58 -38.87
C THR A 836 21.99 3.06 -39.11
N ALA A 837 23.07 3.84 -39.13
CA ALA A 837 23.01 5.28 -39.31
C ALA A 837 22.55 5.65 -40.74
N PRO A 838 21.80 6.75 -40.91
CA PRO A 838 21.47 7.29 -42.22
C PRO A 838 22.72 7.78 -42.97
N THR A 839 22.56 8.10 -44.25
CA THR A 839 23.65 8.57 -45.12
C THR A 839 24.04 10.04 -44.90
N GLN A 840 23.20 10.84 -44.24
CA GLN A 840 23.44 12.26 -43.98
C GLN A 840 23.85 12.49 -42.53
N THR A 841 24.80 13.41 -42.31
CA THR A 841 25.18 13.83 -40.96
C THR A 841 24.04 14.59 -40.29
N GLN A 842 23.71 14.18 -39.07
CA GLN A 842 22.67 14.79 -38.26
C GLN A 842 22.76 14.29 -36.81
N GLN A 843 22.12 15.02 -35.90
CA GLN A 843 21.86 14.52 -34.56
C GLN A 843 20.53 13.79 -34.57
N ILE A 844 20.52 12.56 -34.08
CA ILE A 844 19.33 11.73 -33.98
C ILE A 844 18.97 11.60 -32.51
N MET A 845 17.74 11.96 -32.18
CA MET A 845 17.16 11.63 -30.89
C MET A 845 16.82 10.15 -30.86
N ALA A 846 17.38 9.46 -29.87
CA ALA A 846 17.05 8.08 -29.55
C ALA A 846 16.45 8.03 -28.14
N GLN A 847 15.62 7.03 -27.89
CA GLN A 847 15.06 6.79 -26.56
C GLN A 847 15.35 5.35 -26.16
N ALA A 848 15.78 5.19 -24.91
CA ALA A 848 15.82 3.92 -24.23
C ALA A 848 14.54 3.75 -23.41
N HIS A 849 13.90 2.61 -23.52
CA HIS A 849 12.63 2.30 -22.87
C HIS A 849 12.77 1.10 -21.95
N SER A 850 12.05 1.13 -20.82
CA SER A 850 11.81 -0.06 -20.01
C SER A 850 10.42 0.01 -19.40
N GLY A 851 9.53 -0.87 -19.86
CA GLY A 851 8.09 -0.70 -19.68
C GLY A 851 7.64 0.61 -20.33
N ALA A 852 6.82 1.40 -19.63
CA ALA A 852 6.43 2.74 -20.09
C ALA A 852 7.45 3.85 -19.80
N MET A 853 8.49 3.59 -19.01
CA MET A 853 9.51 4.60 -18.75
C MET A 853 10.43 4.74 -19.96
N SER A 854 10.75 5.98 -20.29
CA SER A 854 11.67 6.31 -21.38
C SER A 854 12.64 7.39 -20.95
N THR A 855 13.85 7.34 -21.49
CA THR A 855 14.85 8.39 -21.29
C THR A 855 15.59 8.68 -22.61
N PRO A 856 15.75 9.96 -22.99
CA PRO A 856 16.36 10.32 -24.25
C PRO A 856 17.89 10.27 -24.19
N PHE A 857 18.52 9.94 -25.31
CA PHE A 857 19.95 10.13 -25.56
C PHE A 857 20.18 10.53 -27.02
N THR A 858 21.38 11.06 -27.31
CA THR A 858 21.70 11.60 -28.63
C THR A 858 22.66 10.68 -29.39
N ILE A 859 22.35 10.41 -30.66
CA ILE A 859 23.27 9.76 -31.60
C ILE A 859 23.74 10.81 -32.61
N ASN A 860 25.02 11.17 -32.56
CA ASN A 860 25.65 12.06 -33.52
C ASN A 860 26.13 11.25 -34.73
N VAL A 861 25.51 11.45 -35.88
CA VAL A 861 25.97 10.88 -37.15
C VAL A 861 27.02 11.81 -37.74
N VAL A 862 28.26 11.32 -37.86
CA VAL A 862 29.40 12.04 -38.43
C VAL A 862 29.78 11.51 -39.80
N GLY A 863 30.45 12.34 -40.60
CA GLY A 863 30.92 11.96 -41.92
C GLY A 863 31.89 10.78 -41.85
N GLY A 864 31.90 9.97 -42.91
CA GLY A 864 32.84 8.86 -43.06
C GLY A 864 34.25 9.31 -43.40
N GLU A 865 35.03 8.35 -43.91
CA GLU A 865 36.33 8.62 -44.49
C GLU A 865 36.17 9.61 -45.65
N ALA A 866 37.02 10.64 -45.68
CA ALA A 866 37.02 11.59 -46.77
C ALA A 866 37.38 10.86 -48.08
N ILE A 867 36.64 11.12 -49.16
CA ILE A 867 37.05 10.72 -50.52
C ILE A 867 37.57 11.89 -51.34
N THR A 868 37.31 13.11 -50.87
CA THR A 868 37.81 14.38 -51.40
C THR A 868 37.96 15.36 -50.24
N PHE A 869 38.71 16.44 -50.41
CA PHE A 869 38.72 17.55 -49.46
C PHE A 869 38.99 18.87 -50.18
N THR A 870 38.59 19.96 -49.56
CA THR A 870 38.82 21.32 -50.04
C THR A 870 39.77 22.05 -49.11
N ILE A 871 40.53 23.00 -49.64
CA ILE A 871 41.45 23.85 -48.88
C ILE A 871 40.87 25.27 -48.90
N THR A 872 40.89 25.96 -47.77
CA THR A 872 40.44 27.36 -47.65
C THR A 872 41.54 28.22 -47.04
N PRO A 873 41.84 29.40 -47.60
CA PRO A 873 41.20 30.02 -48.78
C PRO A 873 41.68 29.45 -50.13
N ASP A 874 40.80 29.48 -51.14
CA ASP A 874 41.07 29.10 -52.55
C ASP A 874 40.38 30.09 -53.51
N PRO A 875 41.11 30.86 -54.34
CA PRO A 875 42.57 30.99 -54.38
C PRO A 875 43.11 31.77 -53.18
N LEU A 876 44.39 31.56 -52.82
CA LEU A 876 45.05 32.37 -51.79
C LEU A 876 45.73 33.60 -52.44
N ILE A 877 45.26 34.80 -52.14
CA ILE A 877 45.91 36.07 -52.49
C ILE A 877 46.53 36.67 -51.23
N ILE A 878 47.84 36.89 -51.24
CA ILE A 878 48.58 37.31 -50.04
C ILE A 878 49.72 38.28 -50.39
N GLY A 879 49.97 39.27 -49.54
CA GLY A 879 51.06 40.23 -49.75
C GLY A 879 52.44 39.61 -49.49
N ALA A 880 53.44 40.01 -50.27
CA ALA A 880 54.83 39.56 -50.14
C ALA A 880 55.34 39.60 -48.68
N GLY A 881 55.92 38.49 -48.21
CA GLY A 881 56.41 38.34 -46.82
C GLY A 881 55.34 38.23 -45.72
N SER A 882 54.04 38.14 -46.06
CA SER A 882 52.96 37.95 -45.07
C SER A 882 52.69 36.46 -44.82
N SER A 883 52.08 36.14 -43.67
CA SER A 883 51.69 34.77 -43.31
C SER A 883 50.18 34.63 -43.10
N THR A 884 49.65 33.43 -43.37
CA THR A 884 48.25 33.05 -43.13
C THR A 884 48.16 31.55 -42.79
N THR A 885 47.04 31.11 -42.21
CA THR A 885 46.78 29.68 -41.96
C THR A 885 45.76 29.15 -42.95
N LEU A 886 46.06 28.00 -43.56
CA LEU A 886 45.11 27.27 -44.39
C LEU A 886 44.37 26.22 -43.56
N SER A 887 43.13 25.94 -43.95
CA SER A 887 42.32 24.87 -43.37
C SER A 887 41.89 23.89 -44.46
N ALA A 888 41.73 22.62 -44.11
CA ALA A 888 41.21 21.61 -45.01
C ALA A 888 39.93 21.00 -44.43
N LEU A 889 38.95 20.75 -45.29
CA LEU A 889 37.69 20.12 -44.91
C LEU A 889 37.40 18.97 -45.87
N GLY A 890 37.33 17.75 -45.34
CA GLY A 890 37.02 16.53 -46.08
C GLY A 890 35.56 16.43 -46.46
N THR A 891 35.27 15.68 -47.51
CA THR A 891 33.93 15.28 -47.94
C THR A 891 33.92 13.79 -48.23
N ASP A 892 33.03 13.06 -47.57
CA ASP A 892 32.86 11.61 -47.75
C ASP A 892 32.06 11.26 -49.02
N GLN A 893 31.87 9.97 -49.28
CA GLN A 893 31.16 9.46 -50.46
C GLN A 893 29.67 9.82 -50.55
N TRP A 894 29.08 10.31 -49.46
CA TRP A 894 27.69 10.75 -49.40
C TRP A 894 27.56 12.29 -49.37
N GLY A 895 28.66 13.02 -49.52
CA GLY A 895 28.69 14.47 -49.52
C GLY A 895 28.77 15.10 -48.12
N ASN A 896 29.01 14.32 -47.07
CA ASN A 896 29.10 14.85 -45.71
C ASN A 896 30.49 15.43 -45.44
N SER A 897 30.52 16.56 -44.73
CA SER A 897 31.78 17.12 -44.23
C SER A 897 32.40 16.23 -43.16
N THR A 898 33.72 16.04 -43.25
CA THR A 898 34.51 15.26 -42.29
C THR A 898 35.84 15.98 -42.02
N SER A 899 36.39 15.79 -40.83
CA SER A 899 37.69 16.37 -40.49
C SER A 899 38.79 15.60 -41.21
N VAL A 900 39.82 16.31 -41.65
CA VAL A 900 41.01 15.72 -42.25
C VAL A 900 42.25 16.34 -41.61
N ASP A 901 43.30 15.54 -41.44
CA ASP A 901 44.59 15.97 -40.90
C ASP A 901 45.64 15.98 -42.02
N PRO A 902 45.63 16.99 -42.90
CA PRO A 902 46.53 17.04 -44.03
C PRO A 902 47.98 17.31 -43.63
N THR A 903 48.90 16.76 -44.42
CA THR A 903 50.28 17.23 -44.49
C THR A 903 50.42 18.28 -45.57
N TRP A 904 50.97 19.44 -45.21
CA TRP A 904 51.06 20.61 -46.08
C TRP A 904 52.43 20.73 -46.76
N SER A 905 52.42 21.17 -48.01
CA SER A 905 53.62 21.48 -48.80
C SER A 905 53.35 22.67 -49.71
N SER A 906 54.40 23.38 -50.10
CA SER A 906 54.29 24.54 -50.98
C SER A 906 55.46 24.57 -51.95
N ASP A 907 55.20 24.92 -53.22
CA ASP A 907 56.25 25.10 -54.23
C ASP A 907 56.83 26.54 -54.25
N LEU A 908 56.24 27.43 -53.45
CA LEU A 908 56.67 28.79 -53.18
C LEU A 908 56.68 29.08 -51.68
N GLY A 909 57.51 30.02 -51.20
CA GLY A 909 57.50 30.40 -49.78
C GLY A 909 57.82 29.25 -48.82
N ALA A 910 57.34 29.36 -47.58
CA ALA A 910 57.48 28.32 -46.56
C ALA A 910 56.12 28.00 -45.94
N ILE A 911 55.81 26.71 -45.79
CA ILE A 911 54.60 26.26 -45.09
C ILE A 911 54.98 25.26 -44.00
N ASP A 912 54.36 25.38 -42.84
CA ASP A 912 54.48 24.39 -41.78
C ASP A 912 53.64 23.16 -42.13
N ALA A 913 54.31 22.01 -42.24
CA ALA A 913 53.72 20.77 -42.74
C ALA A 913 52.58 20.21 -41.87
N ALA A 914 52.51 20.58 -40.58
CA ALA A 914 51.51 20.07 -39.65
C ALA A 914 50.38 21.07 -39.39
N THR A 915 50.70 22.37 -39.34
CA THR A 915 49.75 23.41 -38.93
C THR A 915 49.12 24.17 -40.10
N GLY A 916 49.65 24.02 -41.33
CA GLY A 916 49.14 24.72 -42.50
C GLY A 916 49.41 26.23 -42.49
N VAL A 917 50.32 26.71 -41.63
CA VAL A 917 50.73 28.11 -41.60
C VAL A 917 51.68 28.39 -42.77
N PHE A 918 51.21 29.12 -43.76
CA PHE A 918 51.95 29.55 -44.94
C PHE A 918 52.55 30.94 -44.75
N THR A 919 53.80 31.12 -45.15
CA THR A 919 54.49 32.41 -45.25
C THR A 919 54.92 32.66 -46.68
N ALA A 920 54.38 33.73 -47.28
CA ALA A 920 54.67 34.10 -48.66
C ALA A 920 56.13 34.54 -48.84
N PRO A 921 56.76 34.23 -49.99
CA PRO A 921 58.06 34.80 -50.34
C PRO A 921 57.98 36.33 -50.47
N VAL A 922 59.14 36.99 -50.50
CA VAL A 922 59.22 38.46 -50.67
C VAL A 922 59.12 38.92 -52.13
N GLU A 923 59.24 38.00 -53.09
CA GLU A 923 59.09 38.29 -54.52
C GLU A 923 57.64 38.06 -54.98
N VAL A 924 57.13 38.94 -55.84
CA VAL A 924 55.83 38.77 -56.51
C VAL A 924 55.90 37.57 -57.45
N THR A 925 55.16 36.52 -57.11
CA THR A 925 55.15 35.25 -57.84
C THR A 925 53.82 34.54 -57.68
N THR A 926 53.63 33.49 -58.47
CA THR A 926 52.49 32.58 -58.37
C THR A 926 52.99 31.15 -58.21
N GLY A 927 52.31 30.36 -57.38
CA GLY A 927 52.58 28.93 -57.26
C GLY A 927 51.41 28.21 -56.60
N TRP A 928 51.69 27.09 -55.95
CA TRP A 928 50.69 26.19 -55.38
C TRP A 928 51.05 25.75 -53.96
N ILE A 929 50.06 25.77 -53.09
CA ILE A 929 50.08 25.04 -51.82
C ILE A 929 49.32 23.75 -52.01
N THR A 930 49.91 22.63 -51.61
CA THR A 930 49.34 21.29 -51.73
C THR A 930 49.21 20.64 -50.36
N ALA A 931 48.02 20.18 -50.03
CA ALA A 931 47.78 19.32 -48.86
C ALA A 931 47.60 17.87 -49.32
N THR A 932 48.03 16.92 -48.47
CA THR A 932 47.89 15.48 -48.70
C THR A 932 47.32 14.80 -47.46
N VAL A 933 46.27 14.00 -47.63
CA VAL A 933 45.63 13.19 -46.58
C VAL A 933 45.59 11.76 -47.09
N ASP A 934 46.43 10.87 -46.55
CA ASP A 934 46.63 9.50 -47.05
C ASP A 934 46.90 9.45 -48.58
N LEU A 935 45.92 8.99 -49.38
CA LEU A 935 46.00 8.93 -50.85
C LEU A 935 45.35 10.13 -51.56
N LEU A 936 44.69 11.03 -50.81
CA LEU A 936 44.02 12.20 -51.34
C LEU A 936 44.96 13.40 -51.38
N GLN A 937 44.86 14.20 -52.44
CA GLN A 937 45.66 15.41 -52.62
C GLN A 937 44.78 16.54 -53.17
N ALA A 938 44.95 17.75 -52.63
CA ALA A 938 44.33 18.96 -53.16
C ALA A 938 45.37 20.08 -53.19
N SER A 939 45.27 20.96 -54.19
CA SER A 939 46.18 22.08 -54.36
C SER A 939 45.40 23.37 -54.59
N VAL A 940 45.84 24.47 -53.97
CA VAL A 940 45.28 25.81 -54.16
C VAL A 940 46.31 26.73 -54.79
N PRO A 941 45.94 27.54 -55.79
CA PRO A 941 46.84 28.51 -56.38
C PRO A 941 47.05 29.67 -55.40
N VAL A 942 48.31 30.09 -55.28
CA VAL A 942 48.74 31.22 -54.47
C VAL A 942 49.23 32.33 -55.40
N ALA A 943 48.71 33.54 -55.22
CA ALA A 943 49.19 34.74 -55.86
C ALA A 943 49.79 35.69 -54.82
N VAL A 944 51.11 35.88 -54.87
CA VAL A 944 51.83 36.82 -54.02
C VAL A 944 51.82 38.19 -54.68
N GLN A 945 51.29 39.19 -53.98
CA GLN A 945 51.20 40.56 -54.51
C GLN A 945 52.19 41.50 -53.81
N ALA A 946 52.64 42.52 -54.54
CA ALA A 946 53.42 43.62 -53.96
C ALA A 946 52.56 44.37 -52.95
N ARG A 947 53.18 44.86 -51.88
CA ARG A 947 52.42 45.39 -50.72
C ARG A 947 52.06 46.86 -50.86
N GLU A 948 53.02 47.74 -50.63
CA GLU A 948 52.81 49.18 -50.51
C GLU A 948 53.99 49.97 -51.10
N VAL A 949 53.71 51.10 -51.74
CA VAL A 949 54.72 51.97 -52.36
C VAL A 949 55.73 52.43 -51.32
N THR A 950 57.00 52.06 -51.50
CA THR A 950 58.08 52.45 -50.59
C THR A 950 59.14 53.31 -51.27
N THR A 951 59.39 53.08 -52.56
CA THR A 951 60.36 53.89 -53.32
C THR A 951 59.79 54.32 -54.67
N VAL A 952 60.14 55.54 -55.08
CA VAL A 952 60.01 56.05 -56.44
C VAL A 952 61.42 56.42 -56.86
N THR A 953 61.84 56.08 -58.07
CA THR A 953 63.18 56.42 -58.59
C THR A 953 63.08 56.98 -60.00
N ILE A 954 63.74 58.11 -60.29
CA ILE A 954 63.67 58.77 -61.60
C ILE A 954 64.95 58.52 -62.41
N SER A 955 64.81 58.31 -63.72
CA SER A 955 65.94 58.19 -64.66
C SER A 955 65.61 58.84 -66.01
N PRO A 956 66.58 59.47 -66.71
CA PRO A 956 67.98 59.70 -66.30
C PRO A 956 68.12 60.79 -65.23
N ASP A 957 69.10 60.62 -64.32
CA ASP A 957 69.53 61.61 -63.32
C ASP A 957 71.06 61.56 -63.17
N PRO A 958 71.82 62.62 -63.52
CA PRO A 958 71.35 63.88 -64.10
C PRO A 958 70.93 63.74 -65.58
N LEU A 959 70.00 64.57 -66.03
CA LEU A 959 69.67 64.77 -67.45
C LEU A 959 70.42 65.98 -68.01
N GLU A 960 71.40 65.73 -68.88
CA GLU A 960 72.02 66.79 -69.70
C GLU A 960 71.24 66.94 -71.01
N ILE A 961 70.73 68.14 -71.29
CA ILE A 961 69.89 68.38 -72.48
C ILE A 961 70.17 69.75 -73.10
N ALA A 962 70.06 69.88 -74.42
CA ALA A 962 70.23 71.17 -75.08
C ALA A 962 68.95 72.03 -74.98
N VAL A 963 69.13 73.36 -75.00
CA VAL A 963 68.00 74.32 -75.00
C VAL A 963 66.93 73.96 -76.06
N GLY A 964 65.68 73.86 -75.62
CA GLY A 964 64.52 73.54 -76.47
C GLY A 964 64.37 72.07 -76.90
N GLU A 965 65.27 71.17 -76.52
CA GLU A 965 65.11 69.72 -76.77
C GLU A 965 64.14 69.07 -75.77
N ARG A 966 63.73 67.83 -76.08
CA ARG A 966 62.84 67.02 -75.23
C ARG A 966 63.51 65.71 -74.85
N ALA A 967 63.31 65.25 -73.63
CA ALA A 967 63.74 63.95 -73.14
C ALA A 967 62.65 63.26 -72.33
N ALA A 968 62.59 61.93 -72.39
CA ALA A 968 61.66 61.15 -71.60
C ALA A 968 62.28 60.82 -70.24
N MET A 969 61.54 61.09 -69.17
CA MET A 969 61.83 60.69 -67.80
C MET A 969 61.02 59.45 -67.47
N ILE A 970 61.66 58.44 -66.90
CA ILE A 970 61.04 57.21 -66.44
C ILE A 970 61.11 57.21 -64.92
N ALA A 971 59.96 57.02 -64.26
CA ALA A 971 59.92 56.80 -62.83
C ALA A 971 59.53 55.34 -62.55
N THR A 972 60.34 54.65 -61.75
CA THR A 972 60.10 53.28 -61.32
C THR A 972 59.63 53.30 -59.88
N VAL A 973 58.44 52.74 -59.63
CA VAL A 973 57.81 52.67 -58.31
C VAL A 973 57.98 51.25 -57.79
N THR A 974 58.51 51.06 -56.58
CA THR A 974 58.65 49.73 -55.98
C THR A 974 58.21 49.67 -54.52
N ASP A 975 57.89 48.47 -54.04
CA ASP A 975 57.54 48.21 -52.63
C ASP A 975 58.78 48.12 -51.71
N GLN A 976 58.60 47.78 -50.43
CA GLN A 976 59.68 47.69 -49.45
C GLN A 976 60.70 46.58 -49.74
N PHE A 977 60.37 45.66 -50.66
CA PHE A 977 61.22 44.57 -51.10
C PHE A 977 61.77 44.79 -52.51
N GLY A 978 61.50 45.94 -53.13
CA GLY A 978 61.97 46.29 -54.47
C GLY A 978 61.09 45.73 -55.60
N ASN A 979 59.89 45.21 -55.30
CA ASN A 979 58.98 44.73 -56.34
C ASN A 979 58.30 45.90 -57.04
N PRO A 980 58.25 45.93 -58.38
CA PRO A 980 57.61 47.03 -59.11
C PRO A 980 56.11 47.10 -58.85
N LEU A 981 55.63 48.31 -58.58
CA LEU A 981 54.22 48.64 -58.40
C LEU A 981 53.75 49.47 -59.60
N ALA A 982 52.62 49.06 -60.18
CA ALA A 982 51.99 49.79 -61.28
C ALA A 982 51.15 50.94 -60.72
N GLU A 983 51.77 52.09 -60.48
CA GLU A 983 51.14 53.25 -59.88
C GLU A 983 51.11 54.45 -60.83
N THR A 984 50.14 55.34 -60.61
CA THR A 984 50.03 56.58 -61.41
C THR A 984 50.99 57.63 -60.86
N ILE A 985 51.91 58.11 -61.69
CA ILE A 985 52.98 59.02 -61.30
C ILE A 985 52.57 60.48 -61.58
N THR A 986 52.75 61.35 -60.58
CA THR A 986 52.57 62.79 -60.73
C THR A 986 53.92 63.44 -61.01
N TRP A 987 54.06 64.04 -62.19
CA TRP A 987 55.27 64.72 -62.63
C TRP A 987 55.20 66.23 -62.41
N SER A 988 56.31 66.85 -62.02
CA SER A 988 56.47 68.31 -61.98
C SER A 988 57.91 68.69 -62.29
N SER A 989 58.13 69.92 -62.76
CA SER A 989 59.47 70.46 -62.92
C SER A 989 59.50 71.93 -62.53
N ASP A 990 60.62 72.37 -61.95
CA ASP A 990 60.86 73.77 -61.60
C ASP A 990 61.57 74.56 -62.72
N LEU A 991 61.90 73.89 -63.83
CA LEU A 991 62.37 74.47 -65.08
C LEU A 991 61.61 73.85 -66.27
N GLY A 992 61.49 74.55 -67.40
CA GLY A 992 60.83 73.97 -68.59
C GLY A 992 59.38 73.50 -68.34
N ALA A 993 58.96 72.44 -69.03
CA ALA A 993 57.66 71.81 -68.82
C ALA A 993 57.77 70.28 -68.94
N ILE A 994 57.16 69.53 -68.02
CA ILE A 994 57.01 68.07 -68.09
C ILE A 994 55.53 67.70 -68.16
N ASP A 995 55.17 66.79 -69.05
CA ASP A 995 53.80 66.28 -69.14
C ASP A 995 53.55 65.05 -68.27
N ALA A 996 52.29 64.61 -68.20
CA ALA A 996 51.87 63.47 -67.39
C ALA A 996 52.50 62.13 -67.81
N THR A 997 53.11 62.04 -69.00
CA THR A 997 53.82 60.84 -69.47
C THR A 997 55.30 60.85 -69.11
N GLY A 998 55.78 61.90 -68.44
CA GLY A 998 57.19 62.06 -68.10
C GLY A 998 58.03 62.69 -69.23
N LEU A 999 57.42 63.25 -70.28
CA LEU A 999 58.17 63.91 -71.36
C LEU A 999 58.52 65.34 -70.95
N PHE A 1000 59.79 65.57 -70.64
CA PHE A 1000 60.33 66.88 -70.30
C PHE A 1000 60.72 67.67 -71.55
N THR A 1001 60.36 68.95 -71.60
CA THR A 1001 60.76 69.93 -72.62
C THR A 1001 61.61 71.02 -71.96
N ALA A 1002 62.87 71.12 -72.39
CA ALA A 1002 63.82 72.08 -71.85
C ALA A 1002 63.45 73.53 -72.22
N PRO A 1003 63.72 74.52 -71.34
CA PRO A 1003 63.56 75.94 -71.66
C PRO A 1003 64.48 76.39 -72.81
N LEU A 1004 64.13 77.52 -73.45
CA LEU A 1004 64.89 78.09 -74.58
C LEU A 1004 66.16 78.87 -74.17
N HIS A 1005 66.58 78.78 -72.92
CA HIS A 1005 67.79 79.39 -72.37
C HIS A 1005 68.46 78.40 -71.40
N ALA A 1006 69.77 78.53 -71.20
CA ALA A 1006 70.49 77.70 -70.25
C ALA A 1006 69.96 77.94 -68.82
N ALA A 1007 69.65 76.85 -68.13
CA ALA A 1007 69.10 76.84 -66.77
C ALA A 1007 69.30 75.44 -66.18
N ASP A 1008 69.38 75.38 -64.85
CA ASP A 1008 69.49 74.13 -64.12
C ASP A 1008 68.36 74.03 -63.09
N GLY A 1009 67.91 72.82 -62.79
CA GLY A 1009 66.95 72.55 -61.71
C GLY A 1009 66.49 71.10 -61.70
N TRP A 1010 65.27 70.85 -61.26
CA TRP A 1010 64.77 69.51 -60.92
C TRP A 1010 63.49 69.11 -61.67
N ILE A 1011 63.41 67.81 -61.95
CA ILE A 1011 62.16 67.12 -62.28
C ILE A 1011 61.81 66.23 -61.10
N THR A 1012 60.57 66.31 -60.61
CA THR A 1012 60.07 65.52 -59.47
C THR A 1012 58.97 64.56 -59.94
N ALA A 1013 59.04 63.30 -59.51
CA ALA A 1013 58.03 62.27 -59.68
C ALA A 1013 57.49 61.87 -58.32
N THR A 1014 56.16 61.86 -58.15
CA THR A 1014 55.51 61.57 -56.86
C THR A 1014 54.41 60.53 -57.03
N VAL A 1015 54.35 59.57 -56.10
CA VAL A 1015 53.24 58.61 -55.92
C VAL A 1015 52.83 58.64 -54.45
N GLY A 1016 51.61 59.12 -54.17
CA GLY A 1016 51.16 59.33 -52.80
C GLY A 1016 52.07 60.32 -52.04
N SER A 1017 52.69 59.87 -50.94
CA SER A 1017 53.66 60.65 -50.15
C SER A 1017 55.13 60.36 -50.49
N VAL A 1018 55.41 59.43 -51.42
CA VAL A 1018 56.76 59.04 -51.82
C VAL A 1018 57.12 59.77 -53.11
N SER A 1019 58.24 60.48 -53.11
CA SER A 1019 58.71 61.25 -54.27
C SER A 1019 60.22 61.14 -54.43
N ASP A 1020 60.69 61.27 -55.67
CA ASP A 1020 62.11 61.40 -56.00
C ASP A 1020 62.34 62.59 -56.93
N ARG A 1021 63.59 63.04 -57.10
CA ARG A 1021 63.94 64.17 -57.97
C ARG A 1021 65.18 63.88 -58.80
N ALA A 1022 65.11 64.19 -60.08
CA ALA A 1022 66.25 64.13 -61.00
C ALA A 1022 66.74 65.54 -61.35
N TRP A 1023 68.06 65.74 -61.32
CA TRP A 1023 68.71 66.98 -61.70
C TRP A 1023 68.75 67.13 -63.22
N VAL A 1024 68.52 68.35 -63.72
CA VAL A 1024 68.55 68.66 -65.15
C VAL A 1024 69.49 69.84 -65.39
N GLU A 1025 70.42 69.68 -66.33
CA GLU A 1025 71.33 70.71 -66.78
C GLU A 1025 71.05 71.05 -68.26
N VAL A 1026 70.67 72.30 -68.52
CA VAL A 1026 70.29 72.75 -69.88
C VAL A 1026 71.39 73.60 -70.48
N GLN A 1027 72.06 73.13 -71.55
CA GLN A 1027 73.23 73.80 -72.14
C GLN A 1027 73.01 74.31 -73.58
N HIS A 1028 73.81 75.29 -74.00
CA HIS A 1028 73.88 75.76 -75.40
C HIS A 1028 74.85 74.90 -76.23
N ARG A 1029 74.46 74.48 -77.45
CA ARG A 1029 75.35 73.72 -78.35
C ARG A 1029 76.54 74.58 -78.82
N ILE A 1030 77.78 74.13 -78.55
CA ILE A 1030 79.03 74.68 -79.12
C ILE A 1030 79.56 73.72 -80.20
N TYR A 1031 79.86 74.22 -81.41
CA TYR A 1031 80.56 73.47 -82.46
C TYR A 1031 82.02 73.97 -82.58
N LEU A 1032 83.01 73.08 -82.49
CA LEU A 1032 84.42 73.36 -82.80
C LEU A 1032 85.01 72.24 -83.69
N PRO A 1033 85.74 72.56 -84.79
CA PRO A 1033 86.28 71.59 -85.74
C PRO A 1033 87.68 71.07 -85.38
N LEU A 1034 87.95 69.85 -85.88
CA LEU A 1034 89.15 69.03 -85.74
C LEU A 1034 90.36 69.59 -86.54
N VAL A 1035 91.53 69.76 -85.89
CA VAL A 1035 92.85 69.81 -86.57
C VAL A 1035 93.88 68.98 -85.80
N LEU A 1036 94.58 68.13 -86.54
CA LEU A 1036 95.66 67.20 -86.17
C LEU A 1036 96.83 67.79 -85.37
N ARG A 1037 97.38 67.02 -84.41
CA ARG A 1037 98.76 66.47 -84.47
C ARG A 1037 99.08 65.51 -83.31
N ARG A 1038 100.01 64.58 -83.62
CA ARG A 1038 100.52 63.40 -82.89
C ARG A 1038 101.06 63.65 -81.48
N GLY A 1039 100.90 62.62 -80.63
CA GLY A 1039 101.57 62.37 -79.35
C GLY A 1039 100.87 61.23 -78.65
#